data_AF-A0A3D9MIN0-F1
#
_entry.id   AF-A0A3D9MIN0-F1
#
_cell.length_a   1.000
_cell.length_b   1.000
_cell.length_c   1.000
_cell.angle_alpha   90.00
_cell.angle_beta   90.00
_cell.angle_gamma   90.00
#
_symmetry.space_group_name_H-M   'P 1'
#
loop_
_entity.id
_entity.type
_entity.pdbx_description
1 polymer ?
#
loop_
_entity_poly.entity_id
_entity_poly.type
_entity_poly.pdbx_seq_one_letter_code
_entity_poly.pdbx_strand_id
1 'polypeptide(L)'
;MLCLGVSGGLDKVHENPLELPNTFLHDGAAVLVRDGRVIAAVEEERLNRIKHSNKFPSSSIQYCLASAGIQLSDIDRIAFYATEAYCNVMLERLFLSQPNISIPVDAKLFLRKLLMQEFGTEVDPSRVSFVSHHLAHAVSAFAMSGFEQSLILAVDGGGDFLSGLLALGSGTEITQLATFAEHNSLGLFYLETIRYLGYGLFDEYKVMGLAPYGDPAPYRGLFEQFYQLSADGEYRVYLDRIGPTLLRSIQVRRKGMPFTQQHRDVAASLQEALERIVFHILRHHREVTGMKRLCIAGGVAHNCTMNGKLLYSGLFEDIFVQPAAHDAGCALGAALMMSNDFGQPAPRERLQEVYWGPDLGSDLVVEQELNAWAGHLDVERSDDVAGRAADWMANGAVIGWVQGRSEFGPRALGNRSILADPRPTANKDRINAMVKKREGYRPFAPSVLEDDAHEFFDLPEGTREFPFMNFVVRVRDSKRALLGAITHIDGTARLQTVSRKTNPAYWEVINAFKKRTGIPILLNTSFNNNAEPIVDSVADAIATYLTTELDGLVVGPFLVKKRPATQEHWTALAVSLPPYASLYRIRAHTARDRQETVCEIRTGGSICDSVRISHELFDMLMQIEGEAVLGHLLDTITLEQTRRETLVKELRGLWEQRRVRLHPSRALSR
;
A
#
# COMPACT_ATOMS: atom_id res chain seq x y z
N MET A 1 -4.51 -20.01 -21.92
CA MET A 1 -3.12 -19.68 -21.55
C MET A 1 -3.12 -19.07 -20.17
N LEU A 2 -2.35 -19.64 -19.24
CA LEU A 2 -2.21 -19.22 -17.84
C LEU A 2 -0.82 -18.62 -17.60
N CYS A 3 -0.78 -17.32 -17.33
CA CYS A 3 0.45 -16.59 -17.04
C CYS A 3 0.42 -16.06 -15.61
N LEU A 4 1.46 -16.36 -14.84
CA LEU A 4 1.65 -15.88 -13.48
C LEU A 4 2.77 -14.84 -13.46
N GLY A 5 2.42 -13.60 -13.17
CA GLY A 5 3.40 -12.53 -12.94
C GLY A 5 3.72 -12.40 -11.45
N VAL A 6 4.98 -12.14 -11.13
CA VAL A 6 5.50 -12.14 -9.76
C VAL A 6 6.41 -10.93 -9.55
N SER A 7 6.18 -10.20 -8.45
CA SER A 7 7.06 -9.15 -7.95
C SER A 7 7.46 -9.40 -6.49
N GLY A 8 8.49 -8.70 -6.02
CA GLY A 8 8.96 -8.79 -4.64
C GLY A 8 10.28 -9.53 -4.49
N GLY A 9 10.60 -9.83 -3.23
CA GLY A 9 11.93 -10.27 -2.85
C GLY A 9 12.20 -11.75 -3.06
N LEU A 10 13.34 -12.15 -2.52
CA LEU A 10 13.95 -13.46 -2.72
C LEU A 10 14.03 -14.29 -1.44
N ASP A 11 13.75 -13.67 -0.28
CA ASP A 11 13.73 -14.33 1.02
C ASP A 11 12.31 -14.74 1.41
N LYS A 12 12.16 -15.89 2.08
CA LYS A 12 10.87 -16.26 2.69
C LYS A 12 10.56 -15.37 3.90
N VAL A 13 9.32 -15.37 4.33
CA VAL A 13 8.86 -14.55 5.48
C VAL A 13 9.59 -14.89 6.78
N HIS A 14 9.92 -16.16 7.01
CA HIS A 14 10.61 -16.66 8.20
C HIS A 14 12.13 -16.75 8.04
N GLU A 15 12.62 -16.51 6.82
CA GLU A 15 14.04 -16.55 6.48
C GLU A 15 14.54 -15.11 6.32
N ASN A 16 15.72 -14.84 6.86
CA ASN A 16 16.41 -13.59 6.55
C ASN A 16 17.88 -13.82 6.18
N PRO A 17 18.23 -14.88 5.43
CA PRO A 17 19.61 -15.20 5.11
C PRO A 17 20.25 -14.07 4.31
N LEU A 18 19.53 -13.43 3.38
CA LEU A 18 20.09 -12.36 2.54
C LEU A 18 20.09 -10.98 3.21
N GLU A 19 19.39 -10.82 4.35
CA GLU A 19 19.19 -9.54 5.07
C GLU A 19 18.95 -8.35 4.12
N LEU A 20 18.14 -8.54 3.07
CA LEU A 20 17.94 -7.51 2.06
C LEU A 20 17.36 -6.24 2.70
N PRO A 21 17.97 -5.06 2.48
CA PRO A 21 17.37 -3.82 2.93
C PRO A 21 15.97 -3.66 2.35
N ASN A 22 15.05 -3.05 3.09
CA ASN A 22 13.67 -2.79 2.63
C ASN A 22 13.58 -1.93 1.36
N THR A 23 14.71 -1.40 0.87
CA THR A 23 14.83 -0.66 -0.40
C THR A 23 15.01 -1.57 -1.61
N PHE A 24 15.19 -2.87 -1.44
CA PHE A 24 15.42 -3.83 -2.54
C PHE A 24 14.22 -4.76 -2.69
N LEU A 25 13.75 -4.90 -3.93
CA LEU A 25 12.71 -5.85 -4.32
C LEU A 25 11.48 -5.84 -3.38
N HIS A 26 11.00 -4.65 -3.03
CA HIS A 26 9.83 -4.46 -2.17
C HIS A 26 8.52 -4.61 -2.97
N ASP A 27 7.39 -4.44 -2.26
CA ASP A 27 6.03 -4.54 -2.81
C ASP A 27 5.78 -5.86 -3.55
N GLY A 28 6.08 -6.97 -2.85
CA GLY A 28 5.82 -8.31 -3.36
C GLY A 28 4.35 -8.52 -3.68
N ALA A 29 4.08 -9.18 -4.81
CA ALA A 29 2.74 -9.46 -5.29
C ALA A 29 2.74 -10.62 -6.29
N ALA A 30 1.57 -11.19 -6.52
CA ALA A 30 1.35 -12.13 -7.61
C ALA A 30 0.06 -11.77 -8.37
N VAL A 31 0.09 -11.96 -9.68
CA VAL A 31 -1.05 -11.73 -10.57
C VAL A 31 -1.20 -12.90 -11.53
N LEU A 32 -2.38 -13.52 -11.54
CA LEU A 32 -2.72 -14.58 -12.49
C LEU A 32 -3.58 -14.03 -13.62
N VAL A 33 -3.11 -14.25 -14.85
CA VAL A 33 -3.81 -13.91 -16.09
C VAL A 33 -4.20 -15.19 -16.82
N ARG A 34 -5.43 -15.23 -17.33
CA ARG A 34 -5.91 -16.22 -18.27
C ARG A 34 -6.36 -15.53 -19.55
N ASP A 35 -5.70 -15.83 -20.66
CA ASP A 35 -6.05 -15.32 -22.00
C ASP A 35 -6.27 -13.79 -22.00
N GLY A 36 -5.29 -13.05 -21.48
CA GLY A 36 -5.31 -11.59 -21.38
C GLY A 36 -6.18 -11.01 -20.25
N ARG A 37 -6.97 -11.82 -19.54
CA ARG A 37 -7.83 -11.36 -18.45
C ARG A 37 -7.27 -11.70 -17.07
N VAL A 38 -7.30 -10.75 -16.14
CA VAL A 38 -6.89 -10.97 -14.74
C VAL A 38 -7.91 -11.85 -14.03
N ILE A 39 -7.44 -12.90 -13.35
CA ILE A 39 -8.26 -13.85 -12.59
C ILE A 39 -8.17 -13.58 -11.08
N ALA A 40 -6.95 -13.35 -10.61
CA ALA A 40 -6.64 -13.09 -9.21
C ALA A 40 -5.37 -12.25 -9.11
N ALA A 41 -5.33 -11.35 -8.13
CA ALA A 41 -4.16 -10.54 -7.82
C ALA A 41 -4.20 -10.14 -6.34
N VAL A 42 -3.06 -10.22 -5.66
CA VAL A 42 -2.94 -9.77 -4.28
C VAL A 42 -1.50 -9.34 -4.00
N GLU A 43 -1.35 -8.32 -3.17
CA GLU A 43 -0.06 -7.90 -2.63
C GLU A 43 0.30 -8.76 -1.42
N GLU A 44 1.54 -9.20 -1.32
CA GLU A 44 2.05 -10.08 -0.27
C GLU A 44 1.93 -9.42 1.11
N GLU A 45 2.07 -8.09 1.19
CA GLU A 45 1.89 -7.36 2.45
C GLU A 45 0.49 -7.58 3.05
N ARG A 46 -0.54 -7.76 2.22
CA ARG A 46 -1.92 -8.02 2.70
C ARG A 46 -1.99 -9.35 3.43
N LEU A 47 -1.17 -10.33 3.06
CA LEU A 47 -1.23 -11.70 3.56
C LEU A 47 -0.22 -11.95 4.68
N ASN A 48 1.04 -11.56 4.50
CA ASN A 48 2.07 -11.77 5.51
C ASN A 48 2.12 -10.67 6.58
N ARG A 49 1.38 -9.57 6.37
CA ARG A 49 1.24 -8.42 7.28
C ARG A 49 2.53 -7.60 7.48
N ILE A 50 3.54 -7.80 6.62
CA ILE A 50 4.76 -7.00 6.55
C ILE A 50 4.54 -5.90 5.52
N LYS A 51 4.39 -4.65 5.98
CA LYS A 51 4.18 -3.50 5.10
C LYS A 51 5.38 -3.30 4.15
N HIS A 52 5.11 -3.07 2.88
CA HIS A 52 6.09 -3.01 1.78
C HIS A 52 6.93 -4.28 1.71
N SER A 53 6.28 -5.44 1.82
CA SER A 53 6.98 -6.72 1.93
C SER A 53 8.00 -6.90 0.82
N ASN A 54 9.27 -7.02 1.21
CA ASN A 54 10.39 -7.41 0.36
C ASN A 54 10.69 -8.92 0.47
N LYS A 55 9.66 -9.71 0.76
CA LYS A 55 9.74 -11.16 0.84
C LYS A 55 9.23 -11.78 -0.45
N PHE A 56 9.64 -13.03 -0.69
CA PHE A 56 9.14 -13.84 -1.78
C PHE A 56 7.62 -14.00 -1.62
N PRO A 57 6.82 -13.73 -2.66
CA PRO A 57 5.37 -13.63 -2.55
C PRO A 57 4.67 -15.00 -2.54
N SER A 58 5.08 -15.90 -1.65
CA SER A 58 4.55 -17.26 -1.56
C SER A 58 3.04 -17.27 -1.33
N SER A 59 2.55 -16.43 -0.41
CA SER A 59 1.13 -16.39 -0.05
C SER A 59 0.29 -15.86 -1.21
N SER A 60 0.82 -14.87 -1.95
CA SER A 60 0.14 -14.28 -3.10
C SER A 60 0.06 -15.25 -4.27
N ILE A 61 1.15 -15.99 -4.54
CA ILE A 61 1.15 -17.07 -5.54
C ILE A 61 0.14 -18.15 -5.14
N GLN A 62 0.16 -18.59 -3.88
CA GLN A 62 -0.77 -19.60 -3.38
C GLN A 62 -2.23 -19.15 -3.54
N TYR A 63 -2.54 -17.89 -3.21
CA TYR A 63 -3.87 -17.32 -3.41
C TYR A 63 -4.29 -17.33 -4.89
N CYS A 64 -3.40 -16.93 -5.79
CA CYS A 64 -3.67 -16.93 -7.23
C CYS A 64 -4.00 -18.34 -7.75
N LEU A 65 -3.21 -19.33 -7.37
CA LEU A 65 -3.41 -20.74 -7.73
C LEU A 65 -4.72 -21.29 -7.17
N ALA A 66 -4.98 -21.05 -5.87
CA ALA A 66 -6.18 -21.51 -5.19
C ALA A 66 -7.46 -20.88 -5.79
N SER A 67 -7.43 -19.59 -6.10
CA SER A 67 -8.56 -18.86 -6.69
C SER A 67 -8.99 -19.40 -8.06
N ALA A 68 -8.05 -19.97 -8.81
CA ALA A 68 -8.32 -20.58 -10.11
C ALA A 68 -8.51 -22.11 -10.03
N GLY A 69 -8.34 -22.73 -8.86
CA GLY A 69 -8.43 -24.17 -8.68
C GLY A 69 -7.34 -24.95 -9.41
N ILE A 70 -6.14 -24.37 -9.54
CA ILE A 70 -5.02 -24.92 -10.30
C ILE A 70 -3.78 -25.11 -9.42
N GLN A 71 -2.81 -25.88 -9.90
CA GLN A 71 -1.50 -26.06 -9.32
C GLN A 71 -0.43 -25.29 -10.10
N LEU A 72 0.76 -25.14 -9.51
CA LEU A 72 1.86 -24.43 -10.17
C LEU A 72 2.27 -25.09 -11.49
N SER A 73 2.10 -26.42 -11.60
CA SER A 73 2.36 -27.19 -12.82
C SER A 73 1.45 -26.84 -14.00
N ASP A 74 0.28 -26.27 -13.73
CA ASP A 74 -0.71 -25.88 -14.73
C ASP A 74 -0.42 -24.50 -15.32
N ILE A 75 0.54 -23.77 -14.76
CA ILE A 75 0.98 -22.48 -15.27
C ILE A 75 1.85 -22.69 -16.52
N ASP A 76 1.46 -22.03 -17.61
CA ASP A 76 2.19 -22.06 -18.88
C ASP A 76 3.44 -21.17 -18.84
N ARG A 77 3.38 -20.08 -18.08
CA ARG A 77 4.47 -19.10 -17.94
C ARG A 77 4.47 -18.41 -16.59
N ILE A 78 5.63 -18.37 -15.95
CA ILE A 78 5.91 -17.58 -14.75
C ILE A 78 6.86 -16.45 -15.15
N ALA A 79 6.48 -15.19 -14.93
CA ALA A 79 7.30 -14.03 -15.26
C ALA A 79 7.68 -13.23 -14.02
N PHE A 80 8.98 -13.03 -13.83
CA PHE A 80 9.53 -12.17 -12.80
C PHE A 80 9.80 -10.77 -13.36
N TYR A 81 9.44 -9.75 -12.56
CA TYR A 81 9.35 -8.35 -12.97
C TYR A 81 10.67 -7.58 -13.16
N ALA A 82 11.82 -8.26 -13.16
CA ALA A 82 13.11 -7.66 -13.40
C ALA A 82 13.90 -8.52 -14.40
N THR A 83 14.89 -7.93 -15.07
CA THR A 83 15.72 -8.66 -16.03
C THR A 83 16.59 -9.71 -15.34
N GLU A 84 16.82 -10.84 -16.02
CA GLU A 84 17.66 -11.93 -15.50
C GLU A 84 19.10 -11.44 -15.23
N ALA A 85 19.63 -10.56 -16.10
CA ALA A 85 20.95 -9.96 -15.92
C ALA A 85 21.03 -9.09 -14.67
N TYR A 86 20.02 -8.26 -14.40
CA TYR A 86 19.96 -7.46 -13.17
C TYR A 86 19.91 -8.36 -11.93
N CYS A 87 19.04 -9.37 -11.94
CA CYS A 87 18.93 -10.33 -10.84
C CYS A 87 20.24 -11.09 -10.60
N ASN A 88 20.94 -11.53 -11.65
CA ASN A 88 22.24 -12.19 -11.52
C ASN A 88 23.27 -11.27 -10.86
N VAL A 89 23.39 -10.01 -11.30
CA VAL A 89 24.30 -9.04 -10.69
C VAL A 89 23.95 -8.78 -9.22
N MET A 90 22.67 -8.73 -8.87
CA MET A 90 22.22 -8.61 -7.48
C MET A 90 22.64 -9.83 -6.65
N LEU A 91 22.41 -11.04 -7.14
CA LEU A 91 22.80 -12.28 -6.47
C LEU A 91 24.32 -12.39 -6.30
N GLU A 92 25.10 -12.00 -7.32
CA GLU A 92 26.57 -11.95 -7.26
C GLU A 92 27.05 -10.98 -6.17
N ARG A 93 26.47 -9.79 -6.06
CA ARG A 93 26.81 -8.83 -4.99
C ARG A 93 26.47 -9.38 -3.61
N LEU A 94 25.32 -10.05 -3.46
CA LEU A 94 24.95 -10.69 -2.20
C LEU A 94 25.94 -11.80 -1.83
N PHE A 95 26.26 -12.68 -2.78
CA PHE A 95 27.25 -13.74 -2.60
C PHE A 95 28.63 -13.20 -2.18
N LEU A 96 29.10 -12.11 -2.79
CA LEU A 96 30.38 -11.49 -2.44
C LEU A 96 30.36 -10.75 -1.09
N SER A 97 29.23 -10.14 -0.74
CA SER A 97 29.10 -9.35 0.50
C SER A 97 28.85 -10.21 1.74
N GLN A 98 28.37 -11.46 1.58
CA GLN A 98 27.95 -12.32 2.68
C GLN A 98 28.62 -13.70 2.59
N PRO A 99 29.81 -13.89 3.20
CA PRO A 99 30.65 -15.07 2.99
C PRO A 99 30.05 -16.40 3.48
N ASN A 100 28.99 -16.34 4.30
CA ASN A 100 28.30 -17.52 4.83
C ASN A 100 27.09 -17.94 3.98
N ILE A 101 26.76 -17.20 2.92
CA ILE A 101 25.61 -17.49 2.06
C ILE A 101 26.02 -18.39 0.91
N SER A 102 25.30 -19.51 0.77
CA SER A 102 25.41 -20.40 -0.39
C SER A 102 24.13 -20.33 -1.20
N ILE A 103 24.06 -19.36 -2.13
CA ILE A 103 22.97 -19.22 -3.09
C ILE A 103 23.50 -19.39 -4.52
N PRO A 104 22.71 -19.99 -5.43
CA PRO A 104 22.94 -19.85 -6.86
C PRO A 104 22.98 -18.36 -7.26
N VAL A 105 23.99 -17.98 -8.04
CA VAL A 105 24.08 -16.64 -8.66
C VAL A 105 23.31 -16.54 -9.99
N ASP A 106 22.84 -17.68 -10.49
CA ASP A 106 21.89 -17.76 -11.61
C ASP A 106 20.46 -17.57 -11.09
N ALA A 107 19.85 -16.45 -11.46
CA ALA A 107 18.54 -16.01 -10.99
C ALA A 107 17.42 -16.97 -11.39
N LYS A 108 17.48 -17.55 -12.59
CA LYS A 108 16.47 -18.51 -13.05
C LYS A 108 16.53 -19.79 -12.23
N LEU A 109 17.72 -20.32 -12.00
CA LEU A 109 17.94 -21.48 -11.13
C LEU A 109 17.53 -21.18 -9.69
N PHE A 110 17.86 -19.99 -9.18
CA PHE A 110 17.49 -19.55 -7.84
C PHE A 110 15.97 -19.49 -7.66
N LEU A 111 15.26 -18.80 -8.57
CA LEU A 111 13.80 -18.70 -8.54
C LEU A 111 13.13 -20.08 -8.66
N ARG A 112 13.61 -20.95 -9.54
CA ARG A 112 13.10 -22.34 -9.65
C ARG A 112 13.27 -23.12 -8.35
N LYS A 113 14.40 -22.96 -7.65
CA LYS A 113 14.63 -23.60 -6.35
C LYS A 113 13.67 -23.05 -5.29
N LEU A 114 13.43 -21.75 -5.25
CA LEU A 114 12.43 -21.15 -4.35
C LEU A 114 11.03 -21.72 -4.63
N LEU A 115 10.61 -21.75 -5.89
CA LEU A 115 9.32 -22.32 -6.27
C LEU A 115 9.20 -23.80 -5.89
N MET A 116 10.24 -24.59 -6.10
CA MET A 116 10.27 -26.00 -5.69
C MET A 116 10.18 -26.16 -4.17
N GLN A 117 10.89 -25.32 -3.41
CA GLN A 117 10.87 -25.37 -1.95
C GLN A 117 9.51 -24.95 -1.37
N GLU A 118 8.83 -23.97 -1.97
CA GLU A 118 7.56 -23.45 -1.48
C GLU A 118 6.36 -24.30 -1.92
N PHE A 119 6.39 -24.83 -3.15
CA PHE A 119 5.23 -25.48 -3.76
C PHE A 119 5.45 -26.97 -4.08
N GLY A 120 6.62 -27.52 -3.74
CA GLY A 120 6.96 -28.94 -4.00
C GLY A 120 6.94 -29.32 -5.47
N THR A 121 6.97 -28.33 -6.37
CA THR A 121 6.77 -28.51 -7.81
C THR A 121 8.00 -28.03 -8.58
N GLU A 122 8.65 -28.92 -9.33
CA GLU A 122 9.73 -28.53 -10.21
C GLU A 122 9.16 -27.85 -11.46
N VAL A 123 9.57 -26.61 -11.70
CA VAL A 123 9.17 -25.84 -12.88
C VAL A 123 10.23 -25.99 -13.97
N ASP A 124 9.83 -26.24 -15.21
CA ASP A 124 10.73 -26.26 -16.36
C ASP A 124 11.37 -24.86 -16.58
N PRO A 125 12.71 -24.75 -16.78
CA PRO A 125 13.37 -23.46 -17.04
C PRO A 125 12.73 -22.67 -18.18
N SER A 126 12.24 -23.36 -19.21
CA SER A 126 11.59 -22.76 -20.37
C SER A 126 10.24 -22.13 -20.04
N ARG A 127 9.66 -22.36 -18.85
CA ARG A 127 8.44 -21.70 -18.35
C ARG A 127 8.72 -20.51 -17.44
N VAL A 128 9.97 -20.20 -17.15
CA VAL A 128 10.36 -19.06 -16.31
C VAL A 128 10.95 -17.96 -17.20
N SER A 129 10.32 -16.79 -17.17
CA SER A 129 10.75 -15.60 -17.91
C SER A 129 11.09 -14.47 -16.94
N PHE A 130 12.00 -13.61 -17.40
CA PHE A 130 12.38 -12.37 -16.72
C PHE A 130 12.07 -11.22 -17.69
N VAL A 131 11.34 -10.21 -17.22
CA VAL A 131 10.93 -9.07 -18.06
C VAL A 131 11.55 -7.78 -17.54
N SER A 132 11.68 -6.77 -18.40
CA SER A 132 12.15 -5.47 -17.95
C SER A 132 11.14 -4.82 -16.99
N HIS A 133 11.62 -4.30 -15.87
CA HIS A 133 10.89 -3.62 -14.80
C HIS A 133 10.06 -2.44 -15.32
N HIS A 134 10.71 -1.49 -16.00
CA HIS A 134 9.98 -0.32 -16.52
C HIS A 134 9.07 -0.66 -17.71
N LEU A 135 9.39 -1.72 -18.47
CA LEU A 135 8.48 -2.22 -19.48
C LEU A 135 7.24 -2.87 -18.84
N ALA A 136 7.41 -3.62 -17.75
CA ALA A 136 6.30 -4.17 -16.98
C ALA A 136 5.40 -3.05 -16.42
N HIS A 137 5.99 -1.99 -15.86
CA HIS A 137 5.24 -0.78 -15.48
C HIS A 137 4.44 -0.22 -16.67
N ALA A 138 5.09 -0.01 -17.82
CA ALA A 138 4.46 0.53 -19.03
C ALA A 138 3.31 -0.36 -19.55
N VAL A 139 3.51 -1.68 -19.61
CA VAL A 139 2.49 -2.65 -20.04
C VAL A 139 1.31 -2.66 -19.07
N SER A 140 1.57 -2.66 -17.75
CA SER A 140 0.52 -2.66 -16.75
C SER A 140 -0.45 -1.50 -16.96
N ALA A 141 0.05 -0.31 -17.34
CA ALA A 141 -0.76 0.85 -17.60
C ALA A 141 -1.42 0.81 -18.99
N PHE A 142 -0.65 0.60 -20.05
CA PHE A 142 -1.16 0.70 -21.41
C PHE A 142 -2.20 -0.38 -21.71
N ALA A 143 -1.92 -1.64 -21.35
CA ALA A 143 -2.83 -2.76 -21.60
C ALA A 143 -4.18 -2.64 -20.86
N MET A 144 -4.22 -1.84 -19.79
CA MET A 144 -5.40 -1.62 -18.95
C MET A 144 -6.07 -0.25 -19.17
N SER A 145 -5.54 0.56 -20.08
CA SER A 145 -6.02 1.92 -20.34
C SER A 145 -7.27 1.97 -21.22
N GLY A 146 -7.49 0.93 -22.03
CA GLY A 146 -8.48 0.94 -23.12
C GLY A 146 -8.07 1.80 -24.33
N PHE A 147 -6.86 2.35 -24.35
CA PHE A 147 -6.39 3.21 -25.45
C PHE A 147 -5.83 2.38 -26.62
N GLU A 148 -6.08 2.83 -27.85
CA GLU A 148 -5.42 2.28 -29.05
C GLU A 148 -3.96 2.71 -29.13
N GLN A 149 -3.72 3.98 -28.83
CA GLN A 149 -2.42 4.64 -28.93
C GLN A 149 -2.27 5.58 -27.74
N SER A 150 -1.06 5.63 -27.18
CA SER A 150 -0.74 6.47 -26.03
C SER A 150 0.75 6.78 -25.99
N LEU A 151 1.09 7.97 -25.51
CA LEU A 151 2.40 8.18 -24.88
C LEU A 151 2.36 7.45 -23.53
N ILE A 152 3.45 6.76 -23.16
CA ILE A 152 3.54 6.02 -21.91
C ILE A 152 4.77 6.52 -21.15
N LEU A 153 4.56 6.94 -19.90
CA LEU A 153 5.61 7.38 -19.00
C LEU A 153 5.62 6.49 -17.74
N ALA A 154 6.63 5.63 -17.61
CA ALA A 154 6.88 4.89 -16.37
C ALA A 154 8.02 5.58 -15.61
N VAL A 155 7.75 6.16 -14.44
CA VAL A 155 8.76 6.89 -13.64
C VAL A 155 8.77 6.36 -12.20
N ASP A 156 9.95 5.99 -11.73
CA ASP A 156 10.11 5.22 -10.50
C ASP A 156 11.34 5.65 -9.67
N GLY A 157 11.56 4.99 -8.54
CA GLY A 157 12.79 5.10 -7.74
C GLY A 157 13.98 4.47 -8.46
N GLY A 158 13.86 3.20 -8.84
CA GLY A 158 14.90 2.45 -9.54
C GLY A 158 14.46 1.02 -9.88
N GLY A 159 15.09 0.41 -10.88
CA GLY A 159 14.85 -0.96 -11.33
C GLY A 159 15.61 -1.24 -12.63
N ASP A 160 16.22 -2.42 -12.78
CA ASP A 160 17.06 -2.75 -13.95
C ASP A 160 18.16 -1.70 -14.29
N PHE A 161 18.75 -1.05 -13.28
CA PHE A 161 19.71 0.06 -13.44
C PHE A 161 19.13 1.33 -14.10
N LEU A 162 17.81 1.42 -14.20
CA LEU A 162 17.05 2.54 -14.72
C LEU A 162 16.14 3.13 -13.64
N SER A 163 15.63 4.34 -13.87
CA SER A 163 14.61 5.00 -13.04
C SER A 163 13.33 5.32 -13.80
N GLY A 164 13.30 5.08 -15.11
CA GLY A 164 12.07 5.21 -15.89
C GLY A 164 12.22 4.92 -17.36
N LEU A 165 11.08 4.91 -18.05
CA LEU A 165 10.90 4.61 -19.46
C LEU A 165 9.86 5.59 -20.04
N LEU A 166 10.17 6.10 -21.23
CA LEU A 166 9.21 6.77 -22.10
C LEU A 166 9.01 5.89 -23.35
N ALA A 167 7.76 5.63 -23.71
CA ALA A 167 7.43 4.77 -24.85
C ALA A 167 6.16 5.23 -25.58
N LEU A 168 5.98 4.72 -26.79
CA LEU A 168 4.73 4.78 -27.54
C LEU A 168 4.02 3.44 -27.46
N GLY A 169 2.77 3.43 -27.01
CA GLY A 169 1.87 2.29 -27.16
C GLY A 169 1.10 2.42 -28.47
N SER A 170 1.02 1.34 -29.25
CA SER A 170 0.15 1.23 -30.42
C SER A 170 -0.35 -0.19 -30.57
N GLY A 171 -1.66 -0.41 -30.46
CA GLY A 171 -2.24 -1.74 -30.48
C GLY A 171 -1.78 -2.54 -29.24
N THR A 172 -0.95 -3.56 -29.45
CA THR A 172 -0.32 -4.36 -28.39
C THR A 172 1.18 -4.11 -28.28
N GLU A 173 1.73 -3.27 -29.16
CA GLU A 173 3.15 -2.98 -29.23
C GLU A 173 3.51 -1.79 -28.34
N ILE A 174 4.68 -1.88 -27.70
CA ILE A 174 5.29 -0.78 -26.96
C ILE A 174 6.67 -0.51 -27.56
N THR A 175 6.82 0.68 -28.13
CA THR A 175 8.07 1.13 -28.73
C THR A 175 8.74 2.12 -27.78
N GLN A 176 9.87 1.71 -27.21
CA GLN A 176 10.68 2.56 -26.35
C GLN A 176 11.21 3.79 -27.12
N LEU A 177 11.02 4.98 -26.55
CA LEU A 177 11.58 6.24 -27.03
C LEU A 177 12.84 6.63 -26.25
N ALA A 178 12.79 6.53 -24.93
CA ALA A 178 13.89 6.91 -24.05
C ALA A 178 13.84 6.12 -22.74
N THR A 179 15.00 5.98 -22.09
CA THR A 179 15.13 5.43 -20.74
C THR A 179 15.85 6.42 -19.86
N PHE A 180 15.48 6.48 -18.58
CA PHE A 180 16.11 7.36 -17.61
C PHE A 180 17.03 6.55 -16.72
N ALA A 181 18.28 6.96 -16.58
CA ALA A 181 19.23 6.29 -15.69
C ALA A 181 18.90 6.53 -14.21
N GLU A 182 19.34 5.65 -13.30
CA GLU A 182 19.09 5.79 -11.85
C GLU A 182 19.56 7.12 -11.26
N HIS A 183 20.68 7.68 -11.74
CA HIS A 183 21.17 8.98 -11.26
C HIS A 183 20.27 10.17 -11.65
N ASN A 184 19.33 9.96 -12.58
CA ASN A 184 18.27 10.91 -12.95
C ASN A 184 16.90 10.55 -12.33
N SER A 185 16.88 9.70 -11.30
CA SER A 185 15.64 9.24 -10.67
C SER A 185 14.87 10.38 -10.01
N LEU A 186 13.62 10.56 -10.43
CA LEU A 186 12.68 11.48 -9.78
C LEU A 186 12.15 10.92 -8.45
N GLY A 187 12.14 9.59 -8.29
CA GLY A 187 11.86 8.96 -6.99
C GLY A 187 12.96 9.25 -5.97
N LEU A 188 14.24 9.10 -6.36
CA LEU A 188 15.38 9.45 -5.49
C LEU A 188 15.48 10.95 -5.24
N PHE A 189 15.16 11.79 -6.23
CA PHE A 189 15.07 13.25 -6.04
C PHE A 189 14.11 13.61 -4.91
N TYR A 190 12.94 12.97 -4.88
CA TYR A 190 11.96 13.15 -3.82
C TYR A 190 12.49 12.61 -2.48
N LEU A 191 12.97 11.37 -2.47
CA LEU A 191 13.47 10.68 -1.28
C LEU A 191 14.60 11.45 -0.59
N GLU A 192 15.61 11.88 -1.35
CA GLU A 192 16.77 12.59 -0.80
C GLU A 192 16.39 13.95 -0.21
N THR A 193 15.34 14.58 -0.72
CA THR A 193 14.81 15.82 -0.15
C THR A 193 14.05 15.58 1.15
N ILE A 194 13.15 14.58 1.21
CA ILE A 194 12.28 14.36 2.37
C ILE A 194 13.04 13.89 3.63
N ARG A 195 14.27 13.36 3.46
CA ARG A 195 15.18 13.05 4.58
C ARG A 195 15.44 14.26 5.47
N TYR A 196 15.52 15.45 4.89
CA TYR A 196 15.72 16.71 5.63
C TYR A 196 14.44 17.23 6.32
N LEU A 197 13.31 16.62 5.99
CA LEU A 197 12.02 16.84 6.63
C LEU A 197 11.71 15.77 7.68
N GLY A 198 12.66 14.88 8.01
CA GLY A 198 12.51 13.85 9.03
C GLY A 198 11.70 12.63 8.57
N TYR A 199 11.63 12.42 7.26
CA TYR A 199 10.97 11.28 6.61
C TYR A 199 11.98 10.40 5.87
N GLY A 200 11.54 9.26 5.36
CA GLY A 200 12.37 8.31 4.62
C GLY A 200 11.57 7.62 3.53
N LEU A 201 12.10 6.50 3.02
CA LEU A 201 11.43 5.70 1.98
C LEU A 201 10.00 5.33 2.43
N PHE A 202 9.06 5.40 1.50
CA PHE A 202 7.61 5.18 1.67
C PHE A 202 6.86 6.28 2.42
N ASP A 203 7.52 7.38 2.79
CA ASP A 203 6.87 8.55 3.40
C ASP A 203 6.66 9.73 2.42
N GLU A 204 6.94 9.54 1.12
CA GLU A 204 6.86 10.56 0.07
C GLU A 204 5.46 11.20 0.02
N TYR A 205 4.41 10.37 0.11
CA TYR A 205 3.02 10.84 0.11
C TYR A 205 2.68 11.77 1.28
N LYS A 206 3.43 11.71 2.40
CA LYS A 206 3.25 12.63 3.53
C LYS A 206 3.72 14.02 3.15
N VAL A 207 4.88 14.13 2.50
CA VAL A 207 5.39 15.43 2.03
C VAL A 207 4.54 15.98 0.88
N MET A 208 4.01 15.11 0.02
CA MET A 208 3.02 15.50 -0.98
C MET A 208 1.78 16.13 -0.31
N GLY A 209 1.29 15.57 0.78
CA GLY A 209 0.17 16.13 1.56
C GLY A 209 0.53 17.38 2.38
N LEU A 210 1.82 17.63 2.64
CA LEU A 210 2.32 18.82 3.32
C LEU A 210 2.49 20.00 2.37
N ALA A 211 2.83 19.74 1.10
CA ALA A 211 3.12 20.76 0.09
C ALA A 211 2.05 21.86 -0.05
N PRO A 212 0.72 21.58 0.00
CA PRO A 212 -0.31 22.63 -0.08
C PRO A 212 -0.31 23.64 1.08
N TYR A 213 0.42 23.38 2.17
CA TYR A 213 0.56 24.29 3.31
C TYR A 213 1.75 25.26 3.17
N GLY A 214 2.51 25.17 2.08
CA GLY A 214 3.69 25.99 1.82
C GLY A 214 3.55 26.89 0.61
N ASP A 215 4.45 27.86 0.51
CA ASP A 215 4.70 28.64 -0.70
C ASP A 215 6.01 28.14 -1.35
N PRO A 216 6.02 27.73 -2.63
CA PRO A 216 7.26 27.34 -3.28
C PRO A 216 8.21 28.52 -3.57
N ALA A 217 7.72 29.76 -3.59
CA ALA A 217 8.51 30.92 -4.04
C ALA A 217 9.85 31.13 -3.28
N PRO A 218 9.93 30.98 -1.94
CA PRO A 218 11.18 31.22 -1.21
C PRO A 218 12.31 30.23 -1.54
N TYR A 219 11.98 28.99 -1.93
CA TYR A 219 12.95 27.93 -2.17
C TYR A 219 13.02 27.47 -3.63
N ARG A 220 12.16 27.99 -4.51
CA ARG A 220 12.18 27.69 -5.96
C ARG A 220 13.56 27.81 -6.58
N GLY A 221 14.24 28.95 -6.40
CA GLY A 221 15.57 29.19 -6.96
C GLY A 221 16.66 28.27 -6.37
N LEU A 222 16.44 27.71 -5.17
CA LEU A 222 17.31 26.69 -4.59
C LEU A 222 17.08 25.34 -5.28
N PHE A 223 15.82 24.95 -5.49
CA PHE A 223 15.47 23.70 -6.18
C PHE A 223 15.85 23.70 -7.66
N GLU A 224 15.80 24.85 -8.34
CA GLU A 224 16.27 25.02 -9.73
C GLU A 224 17.77 24.69 -9.90
N GLN A 225 18.56 24.66 -8.82
CA GLN A 225 19.98 24.23 -8.87
C GLN A 225 20.15 22.70 -8.90
N PHE A 226 19.07 21.96 -8.59
CA PHE A 226 19.08 20.50 -8.49
C PHE A 226 18.69 19.81 -9.79
N TYR A 227 18.24 20.55 -10.80
CA TYR A 227 17.90 19.95 -12.09
C TYR A 227 18.24 20.87 -13.26
N GLN A 228 18.32 20.27 -14.45
CA GLN A 228 18.44 20.96 -15.73
C GLN A 228 17.43 20.38 -16.69
N LEU A 229 16.82 21.25 -17.50
CA LEU A 229 15.86 20.91 -18.55
C LEU A 229 16.47 21.30 -19.90
N SER A 230 16.46 20.39 -20.86
CA SER A 230 17.05 20.57 -22.20
C SER A 230 15.95 20.81 -23.24
N ALA A 231 16.25 21.47 -24.36
CA ALA A 231 15.21 21.84 -25.33
C ALA A 231 14.52 20.63 -26.02
N ASP A 232 15.16 19.48 -25.98
CA ASP A 232 14.75 18.19 -26.54
C ASP A 232 13.94 17.32 -25.55
N GLY A 233 13.44 17.90 -24.45
CA GLY A 233 12.63 17.18 -23.47
C GLY A 233 13.44 16.32 -22.50
N GLU A 234 14.77 16.28 -22.65
CA GLU A 234 15.66 15.64 -21.69
C GLU A 234 15.76 16.43 -20.39
N TYR A 235 16.09 15.72 -19.31
CA TYR A 235 16.35 16.33 -18.02
C TYR A 235 17.51 15.66 -17.32
N ARG A 236 18.14 16.41 -16.41
CA ARG A 236 19.15 15.90 -15.50
C ARG A 236 18.84 16.33 -14.08
N VAL A 237 19.01 15.41 -13.13
CA VAL A 237 18.93 15.73 -11.69
C VAL A 237 20.32 15.59 -11.07
N TYR A 238 20.63 16.46 -10.11
CA TYR A 238 21.88 16.48 -9.36
C TYR A 238 21.63 16.04 -7.92
N LEU A 239 21.42 14.73 -7.71
CA LEU A 239 21.10 14.15 -6.40
C LEU A 239 22.16 14.46 -5.33
N ASP A 240 23.43 14.49 -5.74
CA ASP A 240 24.60 14.81 -4.91
C ASP A 240 24.57 16.24 -4.33
N ARG A 241 23.85 17.16 -4.98
CA ARG A 241 23.74 18.56 -4.53
C ARG A 241 22.67 18.78 -3.47
N ILE A 242 21.65 17.93 -3.41
CA ILE A 242 20.48 18.10 -2.55
C ILE A 242 20.91 18.19 -1.09
N GLY A 243 21.63 17.15 -0.63
CA GLY A 243 21.93 17.01 0.78
C GLY A 243 22.81 18.13 1.36
N PRO A 244 23.99 18.40 0.78
CA PRO A 244 24.85 19.49 1.22
C PRO A 244 24.16 20.87 1.18
N THR A 245 23.29 21.10 0.20
CA THR A 245 22.60 22.38 0.03
C THR A 245 21.51 22.56 1.08
N LEU A 246 20.63 21.56 1.26
CA LEU A 246 19.58 21.63 2.27
C LEU A 246 20.14 21.75 3.70
N LEU A 247 21.22 21.03 4.02
CA LEU A 247 21.90 21.16 5.32
C LEU A 247 22.33 22.60 5.66
N ARG A 248 22.68 23.40 4.65
CA ARG A 248 23.14 24.78 4.82
C ARG A 248 22.01 25.81 4.74
N SER A 249 20.92 25.47 4.06
CA SER A 249 19.88 26.44 3.67
C SER A 249 18.58 26.33 4.45
N ILE A 250 18.35 25.22 5.16
CA ILE A 250 17.13 25.01 5.94
C ILE A 250 17.43 24.53 7.36
N GLN A 251 16.52 24.76 8.29
CA GLN A 251 16.52 24.06 9.56
C GLN A 251 16.12 22.61 9.29
N VAL A 252 16.99 21.65 9.63
CA VAL A 252 16.67 20.23 9.45
C VAL A 252 15.63 19.80 10.46
N ARG A 253 14.54 19.20 9.99
CA ARG A 253 13.53 18.60 10.85
C ARG A 253 13.91 17.16 11.18
N ARG A 254 13.93 16.81 12.47
CA ARG A 254 13.99 15.40 12.91
C ARG A 254 12.58 14.82 13.06
N LYS A 255 12.46 13.50 12.88
CA LYS A 255 11.20 12.77 13.10
C LYS A 255 10.64 13.08 14.50
N GLY A 256 9.34 13.36 14.58
CA GLY A 256 8.65 13.73 15.82
C GLY A 256 8.65 15.24 16.14
N MET A 257 9.51 16.05 15.50
CA MET A 257 9.46 17.51 15.69
C MET A 257 8.28 18.15 14.94
N PRO A 258 7.75 19.29 15.39
CA PRO A 258 6.72 20.03 14.65
C PRO A 258 7.26 20.57 13.30
N PHE A 259 6.36 20.84 12.37
CA PHE A 259 6.69 21.51 11.11
C PHE A 259 6.68 23.03 11.28
N THR A 260 7.73 23.71 10.82
CA THR A 260 7.78 25.17 10.66
C THR A 260 7.22 25.56 9.29
N GLN A 261 7.00 26.86 9.05
CA GLN A 261 6.62 27.33 7.72
C GLN A 261 7.70 27.03 6.67
N GLN A 262 8.96 27.21 7.03
CA GLN A 262 10.10 26.86 6.17
C GLN A 262 10.02 25.41 5.66
N HIS A 263 9.69 24.44 6.52
CA HIS A 263 9.55 23.04 6.08
C HIS A 263 8.41 22.84 5.08
N ARG A 264 7.31 23.60 5.22
CA ARG A 264 6.17 23.54 4.29
C ARG A 264 6.55 24.16 2.94
N ASP A 265 7.26 25.28 2.95
CA ASP A 265 7.73 25.96 1.73
C ASP A 265 8.73 25.08 0.95
N VAL A 266 9.59 24.34 1.67
CA VAL A 266 10.48 23.33 1.08
C VAL A 266 9.68 22.19 0.46
N ALA A 267 8.66 21.68 1.14
CA ALA A 267 7.77 20.64 0.59
C ALA A 267 7.04 21.12 -0.67
N ALA A 268 6.55 22.38 -0.66
CA ALA A 268 5.92 23.00 -1.82
C ALA A 268 6.89 23.15 -3.01
N SER A 269 8.14 23.56 -2.74
CA SER A 269 9.18 23.71 -3.77
C SER A 269 9.62 22.38 -4.37
N LEU A 270 9.73 21.33 -3.54
CA LEU A 270 9.99 19.97 -4.01
C LEU A 270 8.89 19.50 -4.97
N GLN A 271 7.63 19.68 -4.55
CA GLN A 271 6.47 19.29 -5.35
C GLN A 271 6.42 20.08 -6.67
N GLU A 272 6.66 21.39 -6.65
CA GLU A 272 6.73 22.23 -7.86
C GLU A 272 7.86 21.78 -8.80
N ALA A 273 9.04 21.46 -8.28
CA ALA A 273 10.19 21.03 -9.07
C ALA A 273 9.90 19.69 -9.78
N LEU A 274 9.34 18.70 -9.08
CA LEU A 274 8.93 17.43 -9.67
C LEU A 274 7.95 17.65 -10.83
N GLU A 275 6.92 18.45 -10.59
CA GLU A 275 5.89 18.74 -11.59
C GLU A 275 6.49 19.44 -12.82
N ARG A 276 7.38 20.42 -12.63
CA ARG A 276 8.05 21.11 -13.74
C ARG A 276 8.84 20.16 -14.63
N ILE A 277 9.60 19.24 -14.03
CA ILE A 277 10.38 18.26 -14.79
C ILE A 277 9.44 17.33 -15.58
N VAL A 278 8.39 16.79 -14.95
CA VAL A 278 7.46 15.88 -15.63
C VAL A 278 6.68 16.59 -16.74
N PHE A 279 6.20 17.82 -16.50
CA PHE A 279 5.55 18.63 -17.53
C PHE A 279 6.49 18.94 -18.70
N HIS A 280 7.77 19.17 -18.43
CA HIS A 280 8.76 19.42 -19.46
C HIS A 280 8.92 18.22 -20.41
N ILE A 281 9.14 17.02 -19.84
CA ILE A 281 9.23 15.76 -20.60
C ILE A 281 7.95 15.57 -21.45
N LEU A 282 6.79 15.65 -20.80
CA LEU A 282 5.52 15.33 -21.45
C LEU A 282 5.13 16.34 -22.53
N ARG A 283 5.41 17.64 -22.35
CA ARG A 283 5.12 18.66 -23.37
C ARG A 283 5.92 18.42 -24.64
N HIS A 284 7.23 18.26 -24.49
CA HIS A 284 8.12 18.02 -25.61
C HIS A 284 7.69 16.77 -26.40
N HIS A 285 7.53 15.65 -25.71
CA HIS A 285 7.23 14.40 -26.39
C HIS A 285 5.81 14.33 -26.94
N ARG A 286 4.83 15.02 -26.34
CA ARG A 286 3.52 15.20 -26.96
C ARG A 286 3.62 15.97 -28.29
N GLU A 287 4.38 17.06 -28.31
CA GLU A 287 4.57 17.87 -29.52
C GLU A 287 5.25 17.08 -30.64
N VAL A 288 6.30 16.32 -30.32
CA VAL A 288 7.06 15.52 -31.30
C VAL A 288 6.25 14.32 -31.80
N THR A 289 5.52 13.63 -30.92
CA THR A 289 4.83 12.37 -31.28
C THR A 289 3.39 12.57 -31.76
N GLY A 290 2.78 13.72 -31.45
CA GLY A 290 1.36 13.97 -31.71
C GLY A 290 0.40 13.16 -30.84
N MET A 291 0.90 12.42 -29.84
CA MET A 291 0.05 11.58 -28.99
C MET A 291 -0.91 12.42 -28.15
N LYS A 292 -2.18 12.02 -28.18
CA LYS A 292 -3.28 12.73 -27.50
C LYS A 292 -3.64 12.12 -26.15
N ARG A 293 -3.19 10.90 -25.88
CA ARG A 293 -3.48 10.15 -24.65
C ARG A 293 -2.19 9.82 -23.92
N LEU A 294 -2.28 9.74 -22.59
CA LEU A 294 -1.16 9.46 -21.71
C LEU A 294 -1.46 8.30 -20.76
N CYS A 295 -0.55 7.35 -20.68
CA CYS A 295 -0.51 6.33 -19.65
C CYS A 295 0.65 6.63 -18.70
N ILE A 296 0.43 6.54 -17.39
CA ILE A 296 1.49 6.74 -16.38
C ILE A 296 1.53 5.58 -15.38
N ALA A 297 2.73 5.09 -15.09
CA ALA A 297 3.06 4.08 -14.07
C ALA A 297 4.40 4.38 -13.39
N GLY A 298 4.86 3.49 -12.51
CA GLY A 298 6.03 3.68 -11.65
C GLY A 298 5.68 4.43 -10.36
N GLY A 299 6.47 4.25 -9.29
CA GLY A 299 6.14 4.74 -7.96
C GLY A 299 5.86 6.26 -7.89
N VAL A 300 6.47 7.06 -8.77
CA VAL A 300 6.23 8.51 -8.85
C VAL A 300 4.83 8.84 -9.37
N ALA A 301 4.21 7.95 -10.14
CA ALA A 301 2.84 8.12 -10.66
C ALA A 301 1.77 8.06 -9.56
N HIS A 302 2.10 7.63 -8.34
CA HIS A 302 1.22 7.79 -7.17
C HIS A 302 1.08 9.24 -6.70
N ASN A 303 1.84 10.17 -7.29
CA ASN A 303 1.71 11.60 -7.03
C ASN A 303 0.40 12.14 -7.64
N CYS A 304 -0.71 11.95 -6.92
CA CYS A 304 -2.03 12.36 -7.36
C CYS A 304 -2.18 13.88 -7.54
N THR A 305 -1.33 14.68 -6.87
CA THR A 305 -1.26 16.13 -7.06
C THR A 305 -0.73 16.47 -8.45
N MET A 306 0.38 15.85 -8.86
CA MET A 306 0.93 15.95 -10.22
C MET A 306 -0.09 15.48 -11.26
N ASN A 307 -0.72 14.32 -11.03
CA ASN A 307 -1.74 13.78 -11.93
C ASN A 307 -2.93 14.74 -12.09
N GLY A 308 -3.38 15.37 -11.00
CA GLY A 308 -4.42 16.40 -11.03
C GLY A 308 -4.01 17.62 -11.87
N LYS A 309 -2.77 18.09 -11.73
CA LYS A 309 -2.27 19.20 -12.57
C LYS A 309 -2.20 18.82 -14.05
N LEU A 310 -1.75 17.59 -14.37
CA LEU A 310 -1.75 17.08 -15.74
C LEU A 310 -3.17 17.03 -16.31
N LEU A 311 -4.13 16.52 -15.54
CA LEU A 311 -5.55 16.46 -15.89
C LEU A 311 -6.10 17.84 -16.27
N TYR A 312 -5.86 18.87 -15.44
CA TYR A 312 -6.36 20.23 -15.71
C TYR A 312 -5.56 21.01 -16.77
N SER A 313 -4.40 20.51 -17.19
CA SER A 313 -3.55 21.23 -18.14
C SER A 313 -4.07 21.20 -19.58
N GLY A 314 -4.96 20.26 -19.91
CA GLY A 314 -5.40 20.01 -21.29
C GLY A 314 -4.27 19.52 -22.21
N LEU A 315 -3.12 19.12 -21.65
CA LEU A 315 -1.99 18.61 -22.43
C LEU A 315 -2.35 17.28 -23.12
N PHE A 316 -3.20 16.46 -22.51
CA PHE A 316 -3.71 15.24 -23.12
C PHE A 316 -5.23 15.26 -23.07
N GLU A 317 -5.87 14.66 -24.07
CA GLU A 317 -7.33 14.50 -24.16
C GLU A 317 -7.83 13.49 -23.13
N ASP A 318 -7.04 12.48 -22.80
CA ASP A 318 -7.33 11.49 -21.75
C ASP A 318 -6.03 10.98 -21.10
N ILE A 319 -6.11 10.66 -19.81
CA ILE A 319 -5.00 10.20 -18.99
C ILE A 319 -5.42 8.96 -18.20
N PHE A 320 -4.66 7.88 -18.33
CA PHE A 320 -4.76 6.70 -17.50
C PHE A 320 -3.57 6.62 -16.55
N VAL A 321 -3.85 6.47 -15.25
CA VAL A 321 -2.83 6.22 -14.23
C VAL A 321 -3.12 4.86 -13.61
N GLN A 322 -2.13 3.98 -13.63
CA GLN A 322 -2.25 2.63 -13.06
C GLN A 322 -2.59 2.70 -11.55
N PRO A 323 -3.74 2.17 -11.06
CA PRO A 323 -4.07 2.09 -9.62
C PRO A 323 -2.97 1.48 -8.76
N ALA A 324 -2.31 0.44 -9.24
CA ALA A 324 -1.19 -0.18 -8.56
C ALA A 324 0.15 0.29 -9.15
N ALA A 325 0.36 1.59 -9.39
CA ALA A 325 1.55 2.11 -10.10
C ALA A 325 2.92 1.85 -9.43
N HIS A 326 2.93 1.34 -8.19
CA HIS A 326 4.13 0.91 -7.48
C HIS A 326 4.55 -0.49 -7.96
N ASP A 327 5.60 -1.07 -7.40
CA ASP A 327 6.23 -2.28 -7.95
C ASP A 327 5.33 -3.53 -7.96
N ALA A 328 4.30 -3.59 -7.11
CA ALA A 328 3.29 -4.63 -7.20
C ALA A 328 2.59 -4.66 -8.57
N GLY A 329 2.42 -3.50 -9.22
CA GLY A 329 1.86 -3.38 -10.57
C GLY A 329 2.73 -4.03 -11.65
N CYS A 330 4.03 -4.23 -11.41
CA CYS A 330 4.89 -4.92 -12.36
C CYS A 330 4.56 -6.41 -12.46
N ALA A 331 4.02 -7.04 -11.40
CA ALA A 331 3.51 -8.40 -11.50
C ALA A 331 2.37 -8.49 -12.53
N LEU A 332 1.48 -7.49 -12.58
CA LEU A 332 0.44 -7.40 -13.61
C LEU A 332 1.04 -7.23 -15.00
N GLY A 333 1.96 -6.27 -15.17
CA GLY A 333 2.66 -6.04 -16.43
C GLY A 333 3.36 -7.28 -16.96
N ALA A 334 4.10 -7.98 -16.10
CA ALA A 334 4.82 -9.20 -16.43
C ALA A 334 3.89 -10.33 -16.91
N ALA A 335 2.76 -10.54 -16.22
CA ALA A 335 1.77 -11.55 -16.64
C ALA A 335 1.15 -11.23 -18.00
N LEU A 336 0.81 -9.96 -18.24
CA LEU A 336 0.19 -9.51 -19.50
C LEU A 336 1.16 -9.55 -20.68
N MET A 337 2.45 -9.24 -20.46
CA MET A 337 3.50 -9.41 -21.47
C MET A 337 3.55 -10.85 -21.97
N MET A 338 3.60 -11.82 -21.04
CA MET A 338 3.63 -13.23 -21.40
C MET A 338 2.36 -13.65 -22.14
N SER A 339 1.19 -13.23 -21.66
CA SER A 339 -0.07 -13.52 -22.33
C SER A 339 -0.09 -12.98 -23.77
N ASN A 340 0.42 -11.77 -23.99
CA ASN A 340 0.56 -11.18 -25.31
C ASN A 340 1.55 -11.95 -26.21
N ASP A 341 2.69 -12.39 -25.69
CA ASP A 341 3.68 -13.20 -26.45
C ASP A 341 3.08 -14.53 -26.94
N PHE A 342 2.07 -15.06 -26.24
CA PHE A 342 1.29 -16.22 -26.67
C PHE A 342 0.12 -15.90 -27.60
N GLY A 343 0.00 -14.67 -28.08
CA GLY A 343 -1.09 -14.23 -28.95
C GLY A 343 -2.43 -14.06 -28.22
N GLN A 344 -2.41 -13.92 -26.90
CA GLN A 344 -3.59 -13.66 -26.07
C GLN A 344 -3.45 -12.31 -25.35
N PRO A 345 -3.48 -11.18 -26.08
CA PRO A 345 -3.33 -9.86 -25.49
C PRO A 345 -4.48 -9.52 -24.53
N ALA A 346 -4.24 -8.58 -23.63
CA ALA A 346 -5.30 -8.02 -22.81
C ALA A 346 -6.44 -7.45 -23.70
N PRO A 347 -7.71 -7.63 -23.32
CA PRO A 347 -8.80 -6.92 -23.97
C PRO A 347 -8.56 -5.42 -23.91
N ARG A 348 -8.85 -4.70 -25.00
CA ARG A 348 -8.74 -3.24 -25.06
C ARG A 348 -9.92 -2.57 -24.34
N GLU A 349 -9.99 -2.81 -23.04
CA GLU A 349 -11.02 -2.33 -22.13
C GLU A 349 -10.34 -1.48 -21.05
N ARG A 350 -10.89 -0.31 -20.74
CA ARG A 350 -10.38 0.52 -19.64
C ARG A 350 -10.68 -0.17 -18.31
N LEU A 351 -9.67 -0.28 -17.45
CA LEU A 351 -9.81 -0.85 -16.12
C LEU A 351 -10.82 -0.05 -15.29
N GLN A 352 -11.81 -0.76 -14.74
CA GLN A 352 -12.92 -0.17 -13.98
C GLN A 352 -12.86 -0.49 -12.48
N GLU A 353 -12.21 -1.59 -12.11
CA GLU A 353 -12.11 -2.09 -10.73
C GLU A 353 -10.81 -2.87 -10.52
N VAL A 354 -10.44 -3.09 -9.26
CA VAL A 354 -9.26 -3.87 -8.85
C VAL A 354 -9.59 -4.83 -7.70
N TYR A 355 -10.85 -5.27 -7.58
CA TYR A 355 -11.30 -6.20 -6.53
C TYR A 355 -10.90 -7.65 -6.86
N TRP A 356 -9.58 -7.87 -6.96
CA TRP A 356 -8.97 -9.12 -7.39
C TRP A 356 -8.39 -9.94 -6.24
N GLY A 357 -8.37 -9.38 -5.03
CA GLY A 357 -7.86 -10.02 -3.82
C GLY A 357 -8.88 -10.94 -3.14
N PRO A 358 -8.52 -11.51 -1.98
CA PRO A 358 -9.35 -12.48 -1.26
C PRO A 358 -10.76 -11.99 -0.94
N ASP A 359 -11.73 -12.89 -1.08
CA ASP A 359 -13.10 -12.69 -0.61
C ASP A 359 -13.24 -13.02 0.89
N LEU A 360 -14.34 -12.59 1.53
CA LEU A 360 -14.66 -12.91 2.92
C LEU A 360 -15.11 -14.36 3.10
N GLY A 361 -15.51 -15.03 2.03
CA GLY A 361 -16.12 -16.35 2.07
C GLY A 361 -17.63 -16.27 2.38
N SER A 362 -18.23 -17.40 2.75
CA SER A 362 -19.65 -17.44 3.08
C SER A 362 -19.94 -16.70 4.39
N ASP A 363 -21.14 -16.13 4.51
CA ASP A 363 -21.61 -15.50 5.75
C ASP A 363 -21.44 -16.38 7.00
N LEU A 364 -21.59 -17.70 6.87
CA LEU A 364 -21.41 -18.64 7.98
C LEU A 364 -19.97 -18.61 8.52
N VAL A 365 -18.97 -18.56 7.63
CA VAL A 365 -17.56 -18.49 8.02
C VAL A 365 -17.25 -17.15 8.69
N VAL A 366 -17.81 -16.07 8.15
CA VAL A 366 -17.68 -14.72 8.74
C VAL A 366 -18.30 -14.69 10.14
N GLU A 367 -19.52 -15.22 10.29
CA GLU A 367 -20.24 -15.30 11.56
C GLU A 367 -19.49 -16.14 12.60
N GLN A 368 -18.93 -17.29 12.20
CA GLN A 368 -18.12 -18.14 13.07
C GLN A 368 -16.89 -17.41 13.58
N GLU A 369 -16.15 -16.72 12.71
CA GLU A 369 -14.98 -15.94 13.10
C GLU A 369 -15.35 -14.80 14.06
N LEU A 370 -16.44 -14.08 13.79
CA LEU A 370 -16.94 -13.02 14.67
C LEU A 370 -17.39 -13.56 16.03
N ASN A 371 -18.13 -14.68 16.06
CA ASN A 371 -18.64 -15.30 17.28
C ASN A 371 -17.53 -15.93 18.13
N ALA A 372 -16.40 -16.31 17.54
CA ALA A 372 -15.21 -16.71 18.30
C ALA A 372 -14.70 -15.59 19.22
N TRP A 373 -15.08 -14.34 18.95
CA TRP A 373 -14.79 -13.17 19.78
C TRP A 373 -15.97 -12.69 20.63
N ALA A 374 -16.98 -13.53 20.92
CA ALA A 374 -18.19 -13.11 21.68
C ALA A 374 -17.92 -12.49 23.07
N GLY A 375 -16.75 -12.73 23.68
CA GLY A 375 -16.33 -12.04 24.92
C GLY A 375 -15.92 -10.57 24.72
N HIS A 376 -15.65 -10.16 23.48
CA HIS A 376 -15.10 -8.86 23.09
C HIS A 376 -16.00 -8.11 22.08
N LEU A 377 -16.91 -8.81 21.40
CA LEU A 377 -17.77 -8.27 20.35
C LEU A 377 -19.25 -8.56 20.62
N ASP A 378 -20.08 -7.59 20.26
CA ASP A 378 -21.51 -7.77 20.01
C ASP A 378 -21.74 -7.83 18.50
N VAL A 379 -22.39 -8.88 18.02
CA VAL A 379 -22.59 -9.17 16.59
C VAL A 379 -24.08 -9.21 16.28
N GLU A 380 -24.51 -8.44 15.29
CA GLU A 380 -25.89 -8.37 14.79
C GLU A 380 -25.88 -8.61 13.28
N ARG A 381 -26.60 -9.63 12.81
CA ARG A 381 -26.87 -9.79 11.36
C ARG A 381 -27.98 -8.83 10.94
N SER A 382 -27.83 -8.17 9.79
CA SER A 382 -28.85 -7.27 9.23
C SER A 382 -29.01 -7.47 7.73
N ASP A 383 -30.25 -7.43 7.25
CA ASP A 383 -30.57 -7.42 5.82
C ASP A 383 -30.45 -6.02 5.20
N ASP A 384 -30.34 -4.97 6.02
CA ASP A 384 -30.11 -3.58 5.61
C ASP A 384 -28.82 -3.02 6.26
N VAL A 385 -27.67 -3.64 5.96
CA VAL A 385 -26.37 -3.16 6.45
C VAL A 385 -26.04 -1.76 5.95
N ALA A 386 -26.40 -1.43 4.71
CA ALA A 386 -26.14 -0.13 4.10
C ALA A 386 -26.90 0.99 4.84
N GLY A 387 -28.19 0.81 5.10
CA GLY A 387 -29.01 1.75 5.87
C GLY A 387 -28.50 1.92 7.30
N ARG A 388 -28.20 0.83 7.99
CA ARG A 388 -27.69 0.86 9.38
C ARG A 388 -26.31 1.52 9.48
N ALA A 389 -25.41 1.24 8.55
CA ALA A 389 -24.09 1.88 8.47
C ALA A 389 -24.21 3.39 8.14
N ALA A 390 -25.11 3.75 7.22
CA ALA A 390 -25.42 5.15 6.91
C ALA A 390 -25.97 5.90 8.14
N ASP A 391 -26.85 5.27 8.92
CA ASP A 391 -27.38 5.83 10.17
C ASP A 391 -26.27 6.01 11.21
N TRP A 392 -25.35 5.06 11.36
CA TRP A 392 -24.18 5.21 12.23
C TRP A 392 -23.34 6.43 11.83
N MET A 393 -22.97 6.54 10.55
CA MET A 393 -22.13 7.64 10.07
C MET A 393 -22.83 9.00 10.12
N ALA A 394 -24.13 9.06 9.79
CA ALA A 394 -24.92 10.30 9.89
C ALA A 394 -25.02 10.81 11.34
N ASN A 395 -24.91 9.92 12.33
CA ASN A 395 -24.82 10.24 13.75
C ASN A 395 -23.38 10.37 14.26
N GLY A 396 -22.41 10.51 13.34
CA GLY A 396 -21.02 10.82 13.65
C GLY A 396 -20.14 9.60 13.94
N ALA A 397 -20.58 8.37 13.68
CA ALA A 397 -19.71 7.20 13.83
C ALA A 397 -18.63 7.14 12.73
N VAL A 398 -17.45 6.66 13.11
CA VAL A 398 -16.36 6.25 12.23
C VAL A 398 -16.31 4.72 12.25
N ILE A 399 -16.51 4.10 11.10
CA ILE A 399 -16.72 2.65 11.01
C ILE A 399 -15.65 1.98 10.17
N GLY A 400 -15.25 0.77 10.55
CA GLY A 400 -14.58 -0.16 9.65
C GLY A 400 -15.62 -0.79 8.70
N TRP A 401 -15.29 -0.91 7.43
CA TRP A 401 -16.16 -1.43 6.38
C TRP A 401 -15.42 -2.47 5.55
N VAL A 402 -15.93 -3.71 5.59
CA VAL A 402 -15.30 -4.89 5.02
C VAL A 402 -16.33 -5.65 4.20
N GLN A 403 -16.18 -5.62 2.87
CA GLN A 403 -17.11 -6.23 1.92
C GLN A 403 -16.36 -6.93 0.78
N GLY A 404 -16.89 -8.05 0.30
CA GLY A 404 -16.41 -8.77 -0.89
C GLY A 404 -14.90 -8.95 -1.01
N ARG A 405 -14.43 -9.02 -2.25
CA ARG A 405 -13.01 -9.14 -2.61
C ARG A 405 -12.22 -7.88 -2.29
N SER A 406 -11.05 -8.02 -1.67
CA SER A 406 -10.19 -6.88 -1.39
C SER A 406 -9.64 -6.23 -2.67
N GLU A 407 -9.37 -4.92 -2.59
CA GLU A 407 -8.75 -4.17 -3.68
C GLU A 407 -7.23 -4.39 -3.78
N PHE A 408 -6.74 -4.54 -5.01
CA PHE A 408 -5.31 -4.56 -5.36
C PHE A 408 -4.78 -3.14 -5.55
N GLY A 409 -3.67 -2.79 -4.90
CA GLY A 409 -3.13 -1.44 -4.85
C GLY A 409 -3.08 -0.85 -3.43
N PRO A 410 -2.44 0.34 -3.29
CA PRO A 410 -2.19 0.93 -1.98
C PRO A 410 -3.37 1.75 -1.42
N ARG A 411 -4.49 1.80 -2.14
CA ARG A 411 -5.66 2.62 -1.79
C ARG A 411 -6.82 1.70 -1.43
N ALA A 412 -7.51 1.98 -0.33
CA ALA A 412 -8.81 1.35 -0.08
C ALA A 412 -9.87 2.06 -0.92
N LEU A 413 -10.65 1.27 -1.65
CA LEU A 413 -11.60 1.70 -2.68
C LEU A 413 -13.02 1.16 -2.38
N GLY A 414 -13.34 0.99 -1.10
CA GLY A 414 -14.68 0.64 -0.65
C GLY A 414 -14.87 -0.79 -0.14
N ASN A 415 -13.86 -1.66 -0.19
CA ASN A 415 -13.97 -3.04 0.30
C ASN A 415 -13.17 -3.32 1.58
N ARG A 416 -12.10 -2.56 1.85
CA ARG A 416 -11.30 -2.58 3.10
C ARG A 416 -11.06 -1.16 3.60
N SER A 417 -12.16 -0.48 3.94
CA SER A 417 -12.19 0.97 4.17
C SER A 417 -12.57 1.34 5.60
N ILE A 418 -12.07 2.49 6.06
CA ILE A 418 -12.66 3.23 7.17
C ILE A 418 -13.54 4.33 6.56
N LEU A 419 -14.80 4.35 6.95
CA LEU A 419 -15.81 5.26 6.43
C LEU A 419 -16.31 6.21 7.52
N ALA A 420 -16.57 7.45 7.12
CA ALA A 420 -17.13 8.47 8.00
C ALA A 420 -17.91 9.55 7.22
N ASP A 421 -18.64 10.38 7.95
CA ASP A 421 -19.31 11.56 7.42
C ASP A 421 -18.27 12.60 6.90
N PRO A 422 -18.35 13.04 5.64
CA PRO A 422 -17.41 14.00 5.06
C PRO A 422 -17.66 15.45 5.46
N ARG A 423 -18.80 15.76 6.10
CA ARG A 423 -19.23 17.15 6.32
C ARG A 423 -18.48 17.85 7.45
N PRO A 424 -18.41 17.31 8.68
CA PRO A 424 -17.81 18.02 9.81
C PRO A 424 -16.29 18.03 9.69
N THR A 425 -15.68 19.22 9.63
CA THR A 425 -14.20 19.36 9.58
C THR A 425 -13.49 18.60 10.71
N ALA A 426 -14.10 18.55 11.90
CA ALA A 426 -13.57 17.85 13.06
C ALA A 426 -13.37 16.34 12.84
N ASN A 427 -14.06 15.71 11.88
CA ASN A 427 -13.86 14.30 11.56
C ASN A 427 -12.45 14.04 11.01
N LYS A 428 -11.81 15.03 10.37
CA LYS A 428 -10.41 14.90 9.94
C LYS A 428 -9.49 14.68 11.14
N ASP A 429 -9.65 15.48 12.19
CA ASP A 429 -8.79 15.41 13.38
C ASP A 429 -9.09 14.16 14.19
N ARG A 430 -10.39 13.85 14.34
CA ARG A 430 -10.87 12.67 15.06
C ARG A 430 -10.35 11.37 14.47
N ILE A 431 -10.43 11.16 13.16
CA ILE A 431 -9.95 9.91 12.51
C ILE A 431 -8.43 9.79 12.60
N ASN A 432 -7.70 10.92 12.43
CA ASN A 432 -6.24 10.91 12.57
C ASN A 432 -5.79 10.55 14.00
N ALA A 433 -6.56 10.94 15.02
CA ALA A 433 -6.31 10.57 16.42
C ALA A 433 -6.74 9.12 16.74
N MET A 434 -7.99 8.75 16.44
CA MET A 434 -8.61 7.47 16.83
C MET A 434 -7.92 6.22 16.26
N VAL A 435 -7.42 6.32 15.03
CA VAL A 435 -6.94 5.16 14.27
C VAL A 435 -5.49 5.33 13.87
N LYS A 436 -5.18 6.48 13.29
CA LYS A 436 -3.95 6.62 12.52
C LYS A 436 -2.76 7.07 13.35
N LYS A 437 -2.99 7.63 14.56
CA LYS A 437 -1.96 8.16 15.48
C LYS A 437 -0.88 8.94 14.72
N ARG A 438 -1.29 9.79 13.75
CA ARG A 438 -0.41 10.43 12.76
C ARG A 438 -0.64 11.94 12.65
N GLU A 439 0.16 12.61 11.82
CA GLU A 439 0.16 14.06 11.67
C GLU A 439 -1.18 14.62 11.16
N GLY A 440 -1.71 15.66 11.81
CA GLY A 440 -3.05 16.21 11.54
C GLY A 440 -3.22 16.90 10.18
N TYR A 441 -2.15 17.20 9.44
CA TYR A 441 -2.27 17.83 8.13
C TYR A 441 -2.73 16.85 7.04
N ARG A 442 -2.60 15.52 7.25
CA ARG A 442 -2.88 14.53 6.20
C ARG A 442 -4.37 14.56 5.80
N PRO A 443 -4.68 14.75 4.51
CA PRO A 443 -6.05 14.76 4.06
C PRO A 443 -6.64 13.35 3.93
N PHE A 444 -7.97 13.28 3.88
CA PHE A 444 -8.73 12.09 3.53
C PHE A 444 -9.35 12.23 2.14
N ALA A 445 -9.76 11.11 1.55
CA ALA A 445 -10.29 11.07 0.20
C ALA A 445 -11.82 10.97 0.24
N PRO A 446 -12.56 11.69 -0.63
CA PRO A 446 -13.98 11.45 -0.84
C PRO A 446 -14.22 10.25 -1.76
N SER A 447 -15.26 9.48 -1.45
CA SER A 447 -15.90 8.54 -2.37
C SER A 447 -17.31 9.04 -2.67
N VAL A 448 -17.61 9.30 -3.94
CA VAL A 448 -18.86 9.91 -4.41
C VAL A 448 -19.58 8.99 -5.37
N LEU A 449 -20.92 9.02 -5.38
CA LEU A 449 -21.67 8.38 -6.46
C LEU A 449 -21.32 9.03 -7.80
N GLU A 450 -21.02 8.20 -8.80
CA GLU A 450 -20.58 8.66 -10.13
C GLU A 450 -21.53 9.71 -10.75
N ASP A 451 -22.85 9.44 -10.69
CA ASP A 451 -23.88 10.31 -11.25
C ASP A 451 -23.97 11.70 -10.57
N ASP A 452 -23.51 11.81 -9.33
CA ASP A 452 -23.58 13.04 -8.54
C ASP A 452 -22.25 13.82 -8.53
N ALA A 453 -21.16 13.24 -9.04
CA ALA A 453 -19.81 13.77 -8.85
C ALA A 453 -19.63 15.20 -9.37
N HIS A 454 -20.19 15.53 -10.54
CA HIS A 454 -20.10 16.86 -11.15
C HIS A 454 -20.78 17.97 -10.33
N GLU A 455 -21.69 17.65 -9.42
CA GLU A 455 -22.34 18.63 -8.54
C GLU A 455 -21.40 19.13 -7.45
N PHE A 456 -20.42 18.32 -7.04
CA PHE A 456 -19.53 18.60 -5.92
C PHE A 456 -18.10 18.93 -6.35
N PHE A 457 -17.66 18.36 -7.46
CA PHE A 457 -16.31 18.50 -7.98
C PHE A 457 -16.31 19.16 -9.36
N ASP A 458 -15.29 19.99 -9.60
CA ASP A 458 -15.03 20.61 -10.89
C ASP A 458 -14.24 19.62 -11.76
N LEU A 459 -14.96 18.69 -12.38
CA LEU A 459 -14.38 17.66 -13.24
C LEU A 459 -14.26 18.17 -14.68
N PRO A 460 -13.17 17.86 -15.41
CA PRO A 460 -13.04 18.17 -16.82
C PRO A 460 -14.22 17.63 -17.65
N GLU A 461 -14.54 18.33 -18.73
CA GLU A 461 -15.63 17.96 -19.63
C GLU A 461 -15.39 16.56 -20.24
N GLY A 462 -16.43 15.72 -20.26
CA GLY A 462 -16.34 14.34 -20.77
C GLY A 462 -15.82 13.30 -19.77
N THR A 463 -15.11 13.70 -18.71
CA THR A 463 -14.57 12.76 -17.71
C THR A 463 -15.54 12.58 -16.54
N ARG A 464 -16.12 11.39 -16.44
CA ARG A 464 -17.05 11.03 -15.33
C ARG A 464 -16.46 10.05 -14.33
N GLU A 465 -15.38 9.35 -14.69
CA GLU A 465 -14.89 8.19 -13.95
C GLU A 465 -13.51 8.45 -13.34
N PHE A 466 -13.44 8.40 -12.01
CA PHE A 466 -12.22 8.43 -11.19
C PHE A 466 -12.22 7.29 -10.17
N PRO A 467 -12.24 6.00 -10.57
CA PRO A 467 -12.49 4.89 -9.66
C PRO A 467 -11.35 4.61 -8.65
N PHE A 468 -10.16 5.20 -8.81
CA PHE A 468 -8.93 4.72 -8.15
C PHE A 468 -8.24 5.70 -7.19
N MET A 469 -8.78 6.90 -6.94
CA MET A 469 -8.11 7.93 -6.12
C MET A 469 -6.71 8.34 -6.61
N ASN A 470 -6.50 8.31 -7.93
CA ASN A 470 -5.23 8.66 -8.57
C ASN A 470 -5.12 10.13 -8.96
N PHE A 471 -6.21 10.89 -8.90
CA PHE A 471 -6.27 12.29 -9.28
C PHE A 471 -6.74 13.14 -8.11
N VAL A 472 -6.07 14.28 -7.92
CA VAL A 472 -6.59 15.38 -7.12
C VAL A 472 -7.44 16.27 -8.04
N VAL A 473 -8.68 16.51 -7.64
CA VAL A 473 -9.63 17.38 -8.35
C VAL A 473 -10.04 18.55 -7.46
N ARG A 474 -10.55 19.62 -8.06
CA ARG A 474 -11.04 20.79 -7.33
C ARG A 474 -12.42 20.51 -6.76
N VAL A 475 -12.61 20.79 -5.48
CA VAL A 475 -13.94 20.87 -4.87
C VAL A 475 -14.56 22.20 -5.28
N ARG A 476 -15.80 22.19 -5.78
CA ARG A 476 -16.51 23.42 -6.16
C ARG A 476 -16.58 24.36 -4.96
N ASP A 477 -16.32 25.65 -5.20
CA ASP A 477 -16.22 26.67 -4.15
C ASP A 477 -17.44 26.67 -3.20
N SER A 478 -18.65 26.56 -3.76
CA SER A 478 -19.91 26.53 -2.99
C SER A 478 -20.09 25.28 -2.11
N LYS A 479 -19.29 24.23 -2.32
CA LYS A 479 -19.38 22.95 -1.61
C LYS A 479 -18.24 22.74 -0.61
N ARG A 480 -17.19 23.58 -0.64
CA ARG A 480 -16.00 23.42 0.23
C ARG A 480 -16.32 23.46 1.72
N ALA A 481 -17.13 24.43 2.14
CA ALA A 481 -17.54 24.56 3.54
C ALA A 481 -18.41 23.37 4.01
N LEU A 482 -19.17 22.78 3.09
CA LEU A 482 -20.03 21.62 3.35
C LEU A 482 -19.23 20.31 3.47
N LEU A 483 -18.07 20.21 2.81
CA LEU A 483 -17.25 19.00 2.73
C LEU A 483 -15.93 19.17 3.50
N GLY A 484 -16.00 19.68 4.73
CA GLY A 484 -14.84 20.12 5.49
C GLY A 484 -13.85 19.01 5.86
N ALA A 485 -14.29 17.75 5.98
CA ALA A 485 -13.40 16.65 6.38
C ALA A 485 -12.53 16.11 5.24
N ILE A 486 -12.93 16.35 3.98
CA ILE A 486 -12.29 15.80 2.78
C ILE A 486 -11.69 16.88 1.87
N THR A 487 -12.00 18.16 2.12
CA THR A 487 -11.46 19.28 1.34
C THR A 487 -10.08 19.65 1.88
N HIS A 488 -9.07 19.63 1.02
CA HIS A 488 -7.72 20.06 1.33
C HIS A 488 -7.66 21.58 1.52
N ILE A 489 -6.58 22.08 2.13
CA ILE A 489 -6.40 23.50 2.40
C ILE A 489 -6.40 24.37 1.13
N ASP A 490 -6.01 23.79 -0.01
CA ASP A 490 -6.00 24.42 -1.33
C ASP A 490 -7.33 24.26 -2.10
N GLY A 491 -8.39 23.74 -1.44
CA GLY A 491 -9.70 23.56 -2.05
C GLY A 491 -9.83 22.33 -2.96
N THR A 492 -8.87 21.41 -2.90
CA THR A 492 -8.87 20.17 -3.70
C THR A 492 -9.24 18.94 -2.88
N ALA A 493 -9.48 17.81 -3.54
CA ALA A 493 -9.69 16.52 -2.91
C ALA A 493 -9.25 15.37 -3.84
N ARG A 494 -8.82 14.25 -3.26
CA ARG A 494 -8.38 13.07 -4.02
C ARG A 494 -9.55 12.11 -4.27
N LEU A 495 -10.15 12.16 -5.45
CA LEU A 495 -11.49 11.63 -5.69
C LEU A 495 -11.54 10.13 -6.01
N GLN A 496 -12.51 9.43 -5.43
CA GLN A 496 -13.05 8.17 -5.94
C GLN A 496 -14.49 8.38 -6.44
N THR A 497 -14.79 8.05 -7.69
CA THR A 497 -16.18 7.84 -8.14
C THR A 497 -16.59 6.40 -7.96
N VAL A 498 -17.84 6.17 -7.56
CA VAL A 498 -18.38 4.85 -7.26
C VAL A 498 -19.58 4.59 -8.15
N SER A 499 -19.44 3.57 -9.00
CA SER A 499 -20.51 3.09 -9.87
C SER A 499 -21.22 1.91 -9.23
N ARG A 500 -22.54 1.84 -9.40
CA ARG A 500 -23.33 0.68 -8.98
C ARG A 500 -22.91 -0.59 -9.70
N LYS A 501 -22.37 -0.46 -10.92
CA LYS A 501 -21.96 -1.58 -11.76
C LYS A 501 -20.74 -2.31 -11.20
N THR A 502 -19.77 -1.56 -10.66
CA THR A 502 -18.47 -2.11 -10.21
C THR A 502 -18.51 -2.49 -8.73
N ASN A 503 -19.16 -1.68 -7.88
CA ASN A 503 -19.26 -1.99 -6.45
C ASN A 503 -20.67 -1.69 -5.91
N PRO A 504 -21.62 -2.62 -6.06
CA PRO A 504 -23.00 -2.44 -5.60
C PRO A 504 -23.11 -2.16 -4.10
N ALA A 505 -22.40 -2.92 -3.26
CA ALA A 505 -22.46 -2.76 -1.80
C ALA A 505 -21.94 -1.39 -1.35
N TYR A 506 -20.85 -0.92 -1.95
CA TYR A 506 -20.30 0.40 -1.63
C TYR A 506 -21.17 1.53 -2.16
N TRP A 507 -21.72 1.37 -3.37
CA TRP A 507 -22.72 2.29 -3.92
C TRP A 507 -23.96 2.39 -3.01
N GLU A 508 -24.44 1.25 -2.48
CA GLU A 508 -25.63 1.19 -1.62
C GLU A 508 -25.44 1.94 -0.31
N VAL A 509 -24.29 1.79 0.37
CA VAL A 509 -24.04 2.55 1.62
C VAL A 509 -23.89 4.05 1.38
N ILE A 510 -23.27 4.47 0.28
CA ILE A 510 -23.18 5.90 -0.08
C ILE A 510 -24.58 6.44 -0.44
N ASN A 511 -25.38 5.68 -1.18
CA ASN A 511 -26.74 6.06 -1.53
C ASN A 511 -27.68 6.09 -0.31
N ALA A 512 -27.53 5.15 0.63
CA ALA A 512 -28.24 5.19 1.91
C ALA A 512 -27.87 6.46 2.69
N PHE A 513 -26.59 6.81 2.75
CA PHE A 513 -26.12 8.05 3.37
C PHE A 513 -26.68 9.30 2.66
N LYS A 514 -26.74 9.30 1.32
CA LYS A 514 -27.40 10.34 0.51
C LYS A 514 -28.86 10.53 0.92
N LYS A 515 -29.62 9.44 1.04
CA LYS A 515 -31.04 9.51 1.44
C LYS A 515 -31.23 10.10 2.84
N ARG A 516 -30.27 9.92 3.75
CA ARG A 516 -30.31 10.46 5.12
C ARG A 516 -29.86 11.91 5.22
N THR A 517 -28.87 12.30 4.44
CA THR A 517 -28.14 13.56 4.65
C THR A 517 -28.24 14.55 3.50
N GLY A 518 -28.75 14.11 2.35
CA GLY A 518 -28.67 14.82 1.07
C GLY A 518 -27.29 14.76 0.40
N ILE A 519 -26.28 14.13 1.02
CA ILE A 519 -24.90 14.13 0.52
C ILE A 519 -24.53 12.75 -0.05
N PRO A 520 -24.22 12.63 -1.35
CA PRO A 520 -23.84 11.37 -2.00
C PRO A 520 -22.34 11.07 -1.87
N ILE A 521 -21.74 11.43 -0.74
CA ILE A 521 -20.29 11.36 -0.50
C ILE A 521 -20.03 10.75 0.86
N LEU A 522 -19.05 9.86 0.94
CA LEU A 522 -18.44 9.41 2.20
C LEU A 522 -16.96 9.81 2.24
N LEU A 523 -16.44 10.07 3.43
CA LEU A 523 -15.00 10.07 3.67
C LEU A 523 -14.53 8.62 3.65
N ASN A 524 -13.50 8.34 2.86
CA ASN A 524 -12.88 7.03 2.76
C ASN A 524 -11.38 7.11 3.07
N THR A 525 -10.89 6.19 3.90
CA THR A 525 -9.47 5.96 4.12
C THR A 525 -9.17 4.48 4.30
N SER A 526 -7.89 4.10 4.18
CA SER A 526 -7.46 2.71 4.30
C SER A 526 -7.82 2.12 5.65
N PHE A 527 -8.36 0.90 5.70
CA PHE A 527 -8.60 0.23 6.98
C PHE A 527 -7.32 -0.43 7.48
N ASN A 528 -6.56 0.32 8.28
CA ASN A 528 -5.35 -0.10 8.99
C ASN A 528 -4.97 0.95 10.06
N ASN A 529 -4.07 0.59 10.97
CA ASN A 529 -3.39 1.57 11.82
C ASN A 529 -2.01 1.95 11.21
N ASN A 530 -1.12 2.53 12.02
CA ASN A 530 0.23 2.92 11.58
C ASN A 530 1.26 1.76 11.59
N ALA A 531 0.89 0.59 12.12
CA ALA A 531 1.76 -0.56 12.31
C ALA A 531 1.57 -1.67 11.26
N GLU A 532 0.53 -1.58 10.41
CA GLU A 532 0.16 -2.68 9.50
C GLU A 532 -0.30 -2.20 8.11
N PRO A 533 -0.23 -3.08 7.09
CA PRO A 533 -0.87 -2.86 5.79
C PRO A 533 -2.40 -2.90 5.89
N ILE A 534 -3.12 -2.57 4.82
CA ILE A 534 -4.60 -2.63 4.80
C ILE A 534 -5.06 -4.03 5.23
N VAL A 535 -6.10 -4.11 6.07
CA VAL A 535 -6.68 -5.40 6.49
C VAL A 535 -7.19 -6.17 5.27
N ASP A 536 -7.09 -7.49 5.32
CA ASP A 536 -7.52 -8.34 4.21
C ASP A 536 -8.56 -9.37 4.66
N SER A 537 -8.26 -10.15 5.70
CA SER A 537 -9.17 -11.14 6.28
C SER A 537 -10.13 -10.55 7.33
N VAL A 538 -11.15 -11.33 7.71
CA VAL A 538 -12.05 -11.00 8.84
C VAL A 538 -11.26 -10.87 10.15
N ALA A 539 -10.29 -11.77 10.38
CA ALA A 539 -9.43 -11.73 11.55
C ALA A 539 -8.58 -10.45 11.62
N ASP A 540 -8.04 -10.00 10.48
CA ASP A 540 -7.31 -8.71 10.41
C ASP A 540 -8.24 -7.54 10.76
N ALA A 541 -9.46 -7.52 10.21
CA ALA A 541 -10.44 -6.49 10.48
C ALA A 541 -10.84 -6.42 11.96
N ILE A 542 -11.05 -7.58 12.60
CA ILE A 542 -11.33 -7.66 14.05
C ILE A 542 -10.15 -7.16 14.86
N ALA A 543 -8.92 -7.60 14.53
CA ALA A 543 -7.72 -7.16 15.24
C ALA A 543 -7.54 -5.64 15.14
N THR A 544 -7.67 -5.05 13.94
CA THR A 544 -7.62 -3.59 13.78
C THR A 544 -8.76 -2.89 14.49
N TYR A 545 -9.98 -3.42 14.44
CA TYR A 545 -11.13 -2.84 15.15
C TYR A 545 -10.90 -2.80 16.67
N LEU A 546 -10.47 -3.91 17.27
CA LEU A 546 -10.23 -4.03 18.72
C LEU A 546 -9.00 -3.23 19.20
N THR A 547 -8.06 -2.90 18.31
CA THR A 547 -6.84 -2.14 18.63
C THR A 547 -6.89 -0.67 18.22
N THR A 548 -8.06 -0.18 17.80
CA THR A 548 -8.30 1.22 17.44
C THR A 548 -9.53 1.74 18.18
N GLU A 549 -9.83 3.03 18.05
CA GLU A 549 -11.00 3.63 18.70
C GLU A 549 -12.26 3.65 17.80
N LEU A 550 -12.25 2.94 16.66
CA LEU A 550 -13.41 2.87 15.74
C LEU A 550 -14.73 2.55 16.50
N ASP A 551 -15.80 3.23 16.11
CA ASP A 551 -17.10 3.18 16.79
C ASP A 551 -17.89 1.91 16.42
N GLY A 552 -17.70 1.42 15.20
CA GLY A 552 -18.37 0.23 14.67
C GLY A 552 -17.53 -0.48 13.61
N LEU A 553 -17.87 -1.73 13.35
CA LEU A 553 -17.32 -2.53 12.26
C LEU A 553 -18.46 -3.19 11.50
N VAL A 554 -18.39 -3.18 10.17
CA VAL A 554 -19.29 -3.91 9.29
C VAL A 554 -18.47 -4.92 8.50
N VAL A 555 -18.85 -6.19 8.57
CA VAL A 555 -18.22 -7.29 7.82
C VAL A 555 -19.33 -8.09 7.13
N GLY A 556 -19.40 -8.04 5.80
CA GLY A 556 -20.51 -8.67 5.07
C GLY A 556 -21.87 -8.15 5.59
N PRO A 557 -22.82 -9.04 5.94
CA PRO A 557 -24.13 -8.67 6.49
C PRO A 557 -24.11 -8.40 8.01
N PHE A 558 -22.94 -8.37 8.66
CA PHE A 558 -22.84 -8.26 10.12
C PHE A 558 -22.41 -6.86 10.58
N LEU A 559 -23.18 -6.32 11.52
CA LEU A 559 -22.90 -5.11 12.28
C LEU A 559 -22.25 -5.53 13.61
N VAL A 560 -21.09 -4.94 13.91
CA VAL A 560 -20.24 -5.35 15.02
C VAL A 560 -19.95 -4.15 15.91
N LYS A 561 -20.14 -4.33 17.23
CA LYS A 561 -19.77 -3.35 18.26
C LYS A 561 -18.82 -3.97 19.27
N LYS A 562 -17.98 -3.13 19.89
CA LYS A 562 -17.13 -3.54 21.01
C LYS A 562 -17.99 -3.80 22.24
N ARG A 563 -17.74 -4.95 22.86
CA ARG A 563 -18.19 -5.28 24.21
C ARG A 563 -17.04 -5.04 25.19
N PRO A 564 -17.27 -4.37 26.34
CA PRO A 564 -16.28 -4.29 27.40
C PRO A 564 -15.87 -5.69 27.87
N ALA A 565 -14.63 -6.10 27.56
CA ALA A 565 -14.11 -7.40 27.91
C ALA A 565 -13.54 -7.42 29.34
N THR A 566 -13.84 -8.47 30.09
CA THR A 566 -13.28 -8.71 31.44
C THR A 566 -11.85 -9.25 31.33
N GLN A 567 -11.14 -9.28 32.45
CA GLN A 567 -9.81 -9.89 32.50
C GLN A 567 -9.84 -11.36 32.06
N GLU A 568 -10.88 -12.10 32.46
CA GLU A 568 -11.09 -13.50 32.08
C GLU A 568 -11.18 -13.68 30.56
N HIS A 569 -11.92 -12.79 29.87
CA HIS A 569 -12.00 -12.82 28.41
C HIS A 569 -10.64 -12.62 27.74
N TRP A 570 -9.81 -11.69 28.25
CA TRP A 570 -8.46 -11.49 27.71
C TRP A 570 -7.55 -12.67 27.96
N THR A 571 -7.62 -13.29 29.15
CA THR A 571 -6.81 -14.46 29.48
C THR A 571 -7.26 -15.74 28.76
N ALA A 572 -8.48 -15.78 28.23
CA ALA A 572 -8.96 -16.89 27.41
C ALA A 572 -8.43 -16.89 25.97
N LEU A 573 -7.85 -15.78 25.50
CA LEU A 573 -7.25 -15.69 24.17
C LEU A 573 -5.95 -16.49 24.10
N ALA A 574 -5.65 -16.99 22.89
CA ALA A 574 -4.35 -17.51 22.54
C ALA A 574 -3.40 -16.39 22.10
N VAL A 575 -2.11 -16.59 22.39
CA VAL A 575 -0.99 -15.74 21.99
C VAL A 575 -0.12 -16.51 21.02
N SER A 576 0.27 -15.87 19.92
CA SER A 576 1.28 -16.41 18.99
C SER A 576 2.23 -15.30 18.51
N LEU A 577 3.42 -15.70 18.07
CA LEU A 577 4.38 -14.79 17.45
C LEU A 577 4.14 -14.75 15.94
N PRO A 578 4.08 -13.55 15.31
CA PRO A 578 4.13 -13.44 13.87
C PRO A 578 5.39 -14.12 13.32
N PRO A 579 5.34 -14.72 12.12
CA PRO A 579 6.48 -15.45 11.54
C PRO A 579 7.72 -14.57 11.27
N TYR A 580 7.53 -13.25 11.25
CA TYR A 580 8.57 -12.25 11.04
C TYR A 580 9.09 -11.62 12.35
N ALA A 581 8.59 -12.07 13.50
CA ALA A 581 8.95 -11.55 14.81
C ALA A 581 9.93 -12.50 15.52
N SER A 582 11.02 -11.94 16.05
CA SER A 582 12.05 -12.67 16.77
C SER A 582 12.32 -12.04 18.13
N LEU A 583 12.56 -12.87 19.13
CA LEU A 583 12.88 -12.47 20.50
C LEU A 583 14.39 -12.43 20.71
N TYR A 584 14.89 -11.33 21.29
CA TYR A 584 16.30 -11.15 21.58
C TYR A 584 16.52 -10.79 23.05
N ARG A 585 17.57 -11.40 23.63
CA ARG A 585 18.12 -11.02 24.93
C ARG A 585 19.56 -10.60 24.70
N ILE A 586 19.84 -9.30 24.82
CA ILE A 586 21.12 -8.71 24.46
C ILE A 586 21.68 -7.82 25.57
N ARG A 587 22.98 -7.54 25.53
CA ARG A 587 23.61 -6.48 26.32
C ARG A 587 23.51 -5.16 25.56
N ALA A 588 22.81 -4.18 26.11
CA ALA A 588 22.64 -2.87 25.47
C ALA A 588 22.93 -1.73 26.44
N HIS A 589 23.36 -0.59 25.91
CA HIS A 589 23.46 0.64 26.69
C HIS A 589 22.07 1.19 26.99
N THR A 590 21.74 1.33 28.28
CA THR A 590 20.51 1.96 28.76
C THR A 590 20.74 3.40 29.20
N ALA A 591 22.00 3.75 29.49
CA ALA A 591 22.51 5.10 29.67
C ALA A 591 23.93 5.18 29.09
N ARG A 592 24.51 6.40 29.01
CA ARG A 592 25.82 6.66 28.40
C ARG A 592 26.95 5.79 29.02
N ASP A 593 26.82 5.45 30.29
CA ASP A 593 27.77 4.72 31.12
C ASP A 593 27.20 3.41 31.69
N ARG A 594 25.96 3.04 31.35
CA ARG A 594 25.28 1.86 31.90
C ARG A 594 24.91 0.86 30.81
N GLN A 595 25.45 -0.35 30.92
CA GLN A 595 25.03 -1.50 30.12
C GLN A 595 24.23 -2.47 30.97
N GLU A 596 23.07 -2.87 30.45
CA GLU A 596 22.19 -3.85 31.08
C GLU A 596 21.81 -4.93 30.07
N THR A 597 21.39 -6.08 30.59
CA THR A 597 20.72 -7.09 29.78
C THR A 597 19.31 -6.58 29.52
N VAL A 598 18.93 -6.47 28.25
CA VAL A 598 17.58 -6.05 27.84
C VAL A 598 16.95 -7.14 27.01
N CYS A 599 15.63 -7.29 27.15
CA CYS A 599 14.82 -8.14 26.31
C CYS A 599 14.08 -7.27 25.28
N GLU A 600 14.04 -7.72 24.04
CA GLU A 600 13.35 -7.00 22.97
C GLU A 600 12.73 -7.96 21.96
N ILE A 601 11.64 -7.50 21.35
CA ILE A 601 11.06 -8.10 20.15
C ILE A 601 11.50 -7.29 18.94
N ARG A 602 12.00 -7.95 17.91
CA ARG A 602 12.36 -7.33 16.62
C ARG A 602 11.43 -7.85 15.54
N THR A 603 10.99 -6.98 14.65
CA THR A 603 10.27 -7.40 13.43
C THR A 603 11.10 -7.00 12.22
N GLY A 604 11.47 -7.97 11.38
CA GLY A 604 12.39 -7.77 10.26
C GLY A 604 13.87 -7.79 10.65
N GLY A 605 14.74 -7.61 9.65
CA GLY A 605 16.20 -7.76 9.78
C GLY A 605 16.95 -6.60 10.46
N SER A 606 16.31 -5.48 10.75
CA SER A 606 16.98 -4.28 11.28
C SER A 606 16.81 -4.14 12.80
N ILE A 607 17.90 -3.78 13.49
CA ILE A 607 17.91 -3.39 14.90
C ILE A 607 17.00 -2.16 15.16
N CYS A 608 16.76 -1.33 14.14
CA CYS A 608 16.00 -0.09 14.28
C CYS A 608 14.50 -0.30 14.51
N ASP A 609 13.98 -1.51 14.27
CA ASP A 609 12.57 -1.83 14.47
C ASP A 609 12.38 -2.81 15.64
N SER A 610 12.98 -2.48 16.79
CA SER A 610 12.88 -3.24 18.04
C SER A 610 12.02 -2.53 19.09
N VAL A 611 11.32 -3.33 19.89
CA VAL A 611 10.56 -2.86 21.05
C VAL A 611 11.08 -3.58 22.28
N ARG A 612 11.49 -2.82 23.31
CA ARG A 612 11.90 -3.40 24.60
C ARG A 612 10.69 -3.95 25.33
N ILE A 613 10.87 -5.12 25.93
CA ILE A 613 9.85 -5.83 26.70
C ILE A 613 10.41 -6.22 28.07
N SER A 614 9.52 -6.47 29.03
CA SER A 614 9.90 -6.99 30.35
C SER A 614 10.56 -8.36 30.24
N HIS A 615 11.38 -8.72 31.24
CA HIS A 615 12.04 -10.03 31.28
C HIS A 615 11.01 -11.15 31.42
N GLU A 616 9.98 -10.91 32.22
CA GLU A 616 8.87 -11.82 32.45
C GLU A 616 8.07 -12.07 31.17
N LEU A 617 7.76 -11.01 30.41
CA LEU A 617 7.08 -11.16 29.12
C LEU A 617 7.95 -11.92 28.11
N PHE A 618 9.26 -11.65 28.08
CA PHE A 618 10.18 -12.40 27.23
C PHE A 618 10.17 -13.89 27.57
N ASP A 619 10.32 -14.24 28.84
CA ASP A 619 10.35 -15.64 29.28
C ASP A 619 9.02 -16.33 28.99
N MET A 620 7.89 -15.63 29.12
CA MET A 620 6.57 -16.13 28.74
C MET A 620 6.46 -16.39 27.23
N LEU A 621 6.88 -15.45 26.39
CA LEU A 621 6.80 -15.59 24.92
C LEU A 621 7.76 -16.67 24.39
N MET A 622 8.90 -16.90 25.04
CA MET A 622 9.85 -17.98 24.70
C MET A 622 9.27 -19.39 24.91
N GLN A 623 8.21 -19.55 25.71
CA GLN A 623 7.56 -20.84 25.93
C GLN A 623 6.53 -21.20 24.86
N ILE A 624 6.22 -20.28 23.93
CA ILE A 624 5.17 -20.48 22.94
C ILE A 624 5.71 -21.33 21.77
N GLU A 625 5.23 -22.56 21.65
CA GLU A 625 5.39 -23.40 20.46
C GLU A 625 4.16 -23.27 19.56
N GLY A 626 4.20 -22.33 18.61
CA GLY A 626 3.06 -22.02 17.72
C GLY A 626 2.06 -21.05 18.35
N GLU A 627 1.17 -21.54 19.21
CA GLU A 627 0.21 -20.71 19.98
C GLU A 627 0.01 -21.28 21.39
N ALA A 628 -0.31 -20.42 22.37
CA ALA A 628 -0.65 -20.85 23.72
C ALA A 628 -1.71 -19.95 24.37
N VAL A 629 -2.61 -20.53 25.16
CA VAL A 629 -3.65 -19.79 25.90
C VAL A 629 -2.99 -18.92 26.97
N LEU A 630 -3.32 -17.63 26.98
CA LEU A 630 -2.68 -16.62 27.83
C LEU A 630 -2.83 -16.94 29.33
N GLY A 631 -4.01 -17.39 29.77
CA GLY A 631 -4.26 -17.78 31.16
C GLY A 631 -3.32 -18.90 31.61
N HIS A 632 -3.14 -19.94 30.78
CA HIS A 632 -2.24 -21.05 31.10
C HIS A 632 -0.79 -20.57 31.20
N LEU A 633 -0.34 -19.70 30.29
CA LEU A 633 1.01 -19.11 30.36
C LEU A 633 1.19 -18.32 31.67
N LEU A 634 0.22 -17.50 32.06
CA LEU A 634 0.27 -16.72 33.30
C LEU A 634 0.26 -17.60 34.56
N ASP A 635 -0.31 -18.80 34.50
CA ASP A 635 -0.32 -19.75 35.62
C ASP A 635 1.01 -20.50 35.77
N THR A 636 1.83 -20.61 34.72
CA THR A 636 3.19 -21.15 34.84
C THR A 636 4.15 -20.22 35.58
N ILE A 637 3.84 -18.92 35.63
CA ILE A 637 4.66 -17.90 36.28
C ILE A 637 3.96 -17.51 37.59
N THR A 638 4.51 -17.89 38.75
CA THR A 638 3.95 -17.55 40.06
C THR A 638 4.03 -16.04 40.32
N LEU A 639 3.06 -15.29 39.82
CA LEU A 639 2.97 -13.84 39.90
C LEU A 639 1.79 -13.39 40.75
N GLU A 640 1.98 -12.33 41.53
CA GLU A 640 0.89 -11.60 42.17
C GLU A 640 -0.08 -11.03 41.12
N GLN A 641 -1.36 -10.90 41.48
CA GLN A 641 -2.43 -10.48 40.56
C GLN A 641 -2.11 -9.17 39.82
N THR A 642 -1.57 -8.16 40.53
CA THR A 642 -1.21 -6.86 39.96
C THR A 642 -0.14 -6.96 38.87
N ARG A 643 0.80 -7.91 39.00
CA ARG A 643 1.82 -8.18 37.98
C ARG A 643 1.22 -8.89 36.77
N ARG A 644 0.28 -9.83 36.97
CA ARG A 644 -0.46 -10.47 35.87
C ARG A 644 -1.18 -9.43 35.00
N GLU A 645 -1.89 -8.50 35.64
CA GLU A 645 -2.60 -7.42 34.92
C GLU A 645 -1.64 -6.52 34.13
N THR A 646 -0.46 -6.23 34.69
CA THR A 646 0.58 -5.43 34.03
C THR A 646 1.11 -6.14 32.78
N LEU A 647 1.38 -7.45 32.84
CA LEU A 647 1.83 -8.23 31.68
C LEU A 647 0.78 -8.30 30.59
N VAL A 648 -0.50 -8.51 30.94
CA VAL A 648 -1.59 -8.51 29.95
C VAL A 648 -1.69 -7.14 29.27
N LYS A 649 -1.52 -6.05 30.01
CA LYS A 649 -1.50 -4.71 29.44
C LYS A 649 -0.30 -4.48 28.51
N GLU A 650 0.89 -4.94 28.89
CA GLU A 650 2.09 -4.87 28.05
C GLU A 650 1.90 -5.67 26.75
N LEU A 651 1.40 -6.90 26.85
CA LEU A 651 1.10 -7.77 25.71
C LEU A 651 0.07 -7.16 24.76
N ARG A 652 -0.99 -6.55 25.29
CA ARG A 652 -1.96 -5.80 24.47
C ARG A 652 -1.32 -4.63 23.74
N GLY A 653 -0.40 -3.91 24.39
CA GLY A 653 0.39 -2.85 23.74
C GLY A 653 1.28 -3.37 22.61
N LEU A 654 1.83 -4.58 22.73
CA LEU A 654 2.55 -5.25 21.64
C LEU A 654 1.63 -5.72 20.52
N TRP A 655 0.41 -6.16 20.85
CA TRP A 655 -0.59 -6.56 19.86
C TRP A 655 -1.06 -5.37 19.02
N GLU A 656 -1.29 -4.20 19.63
CA GLU A 656 -1.58 -2.94 18.92
C GLU A 656 -0.48 -2.59 17.90
N GLN A 657 0.77 -2.93 18.22
CA GLN A 657 1.95 -2.72 17.37
C GLN A 657 2.27 -3.91 16.44
N ARG A 658 1.39 -4.93 16.41
CA ARG A 658 1.52 -6.17 15.61
C ARG A 658 2.82 -6.93 15.83
N ARG A 659 3.39 -6.83 17.03
CA ARG A 659 4.58 -7.58 17.47
C ARG A 659 4.24 -8.97 17.96
N VAL A 660 3.03 -9.14 18.49
CA VAL A 660 2.42 -10.41 18.88
C VAL A 660 1.03 -10.50 18.24
N ARG A 661 0.44 -11.69 18.22
CA ARG A 661 -0.95 -11.92 17.81
C ARG A 661 -1.75 -12.40 19.01
N LEU A 662 -2.89 -11.75 19.27
CA LEU A 662 -3.94 -12.27 20.15
C LEU A 662 -5.11 -12.71 19.27
N HIS A 663 -5.62 -13.91 19.52
CA HIS A 663 -6.74 -14.48 18.79
C HIS A 663 -7.48 -15.53 19.63
N PRO A 664 -8.73 -15.90 19.29
CA PRO A 664 -9.42 -17.00 19.94
C PRO A 664 -8.62 -18.29 19.76
N SER A 665 -8.59 -19.15 20.79
CA SER A 665 -7.87 -20.43 20.70
C SER A 665 -8.53 -21.37 19.71
N ARG A 666 -7.74 -21.95 18.81
CA ARG A 666 -8.21 -22.93 17.81
C ARG A 666 -8.43 -24.32 18.42
N ALA A 667 -7.96 -24.56 19.65
CA ALA A 667 -8.09 -25.83 20.36
C ALA A 667 -9.49 -26.06 20.97
N LEU A 668 -10.32 -25.03 21.08
CA LEU A 668 -11.68 -25.11 21.63
C LEU A 668 -12.76 -25.30 20.55
N SER A 669 -12.37 -25.46 19.28
CA SER A 669 -13.28 -25.57 18.12
C SER A 669 -13.39 -26.99 17.55
N ARG A 670 -12.86 -28.01 18.24
CA ARG A 670 -12.98 -29.44 17.87
C ARG A 670 -13.95 -30.17 18.77
#